data_AF-A0A932DCE7-F1
#
_entry.id   AF-A0A932DCE7-F1
#
_cell.length_a   1.000
_cell.length_b   1.000
_cell.length_c   1.000
_cell.angle_alpha   90.00
_cell.angle_beta   90.00
_cell.angle_gamma   90.00
#
_symmetry.space_group_name_H-M   'P 1'
#
loop_
_entity.id
_entity.type
_entity.pdbx_description
1 polymer ?
#
loop_
_entity_poly.entity_id
_entity_poly.type
_entity_poly.pdbx_seq_one_letter_code
_entity_poly.pdbx_strand_id
1 'polypeptide(L)'
;MKSLFVLGLCVVAVTARCGDDRLLLVPKESRLTGPASRQTLLVEQVRGHQLIRQLTNGVSYNSSDESVVKILNGVALPVANGKATITAAVGKKTAKAEVTVESFDQPVEVSFRNQVQPVLAKSGCSSGACHGAAAGQNGFKLSLRGYDDEGDWRALTHGALGRRIIPSDPGRSLMLLKPTGAVPHKGGKRFEVDSIDYKILSEWIAAGTPGPKADEPRIERIEFLPDHVVLQPGASQQLLARAHFSDGHTEDVTHWAKYTAANASVTTVDDNGLVQVVGFGEGPITAWYLSKIAIATVTVPYTNNVPAAVFAKAKRRNFIDDLVLEKLRELNLPPSPRCTDEEFLRRAFLDTIGVLPTAEEVRAFLADRSPGKRDELIESLLKRPEFVDYWSYKWADLLLVNSDRLARPAMFAFNNWIRHQVAANTPWDRFVRELVTARGSTLENGGGNFYVLHDEPTAMAETTTQAFLGMSVGCAKCHNHPMEKWTNDEYFGFANLFARVRAKNGAADGEKLIFAANAGDLVQPRTGRPQPPRPLDGPPLPLDSAEDRRETLAHWLTSRENPYFARSIVNRVWKNFYGVGVIEAVDDLRVTNPASNEKLLSAAARSLADQGFDLKGLMRTILQSETYQRSSAPLPGNAADTRFYARYYPRRLMAEVLLDAVSQVTEVPTEFITDLRNQNRGLGDKYPLGLRALQLPDSLIFSYFLKSFGRADRNKTCDCERTSEPSIAQALHIANGDTINQKLSAKNNRITKLLAAKLPTEKLVEEVYLAALSRFPSAAEKAALVKAVGEAKEEERRAVVEDLCWALLSSKEFLFNH
;
A
#
# COMPACT_ATOMS: atom_id res chain seq x y z
N MET A 1 73.29 -26.82 -0.10
CA MET A 1 72.31 -27.94 -0.05
C MET A 1 70.92 -27.35 -0.20
N LYS A 2 70.18 -27.84 -1.19
CA LYS A 2 68.82 -27.41 -1.56
C LYS A 2 67.81 -27.97 -0.54
N SER A 3 66.81 -27.16 -0.15
CA SER A 3 65.47 -27.65 0.17
C SER A 3 64.45 -26.52 0.02
N LEU A 4 63.65 -26.62 -1.04
CA LEU A 4 62.41 -25.89 -1.27
C LEU A 4 61.37 -26.31 -0.22
N PHE A 5 60.72 -25.35 0.43
CA PHE A 5 59.44 -25.57 1.10
C PHE A 5 58.33 -25.01 0.21
N VAL A 6 57.56 -25.90 -0.41
CA VAL A 6 56.30 -25.61 -1.09
C VAL A 6 55.19 -25.83 -0.06
N LEU A 7 54.55 -24.74 0.40
CA LEU A 7 53.31 -24.83 1.17
C LEU A 7 52.14 -24.88 0.17
N GLY A 8 51.51 -26.04 0.03
CA GLY A 8 50.30 -26.23 -0.76
C GLY A 8 49.10 -25.57 -0.09
N LEU A 9 48.47 -24.64 -0.81
CA LEU A 9 47.18 -24.05 -0.49
C LEU A 9 46.08 -25.11 -0.72
N CYS A 10 45.52 -25.68 0.35
CA CYS A 10 44.30 -26.49 0.24
C CYS A 10 43.11 -25.56 0.00
N VAL A 11 42.73 -25.41 -1.28
CA VAL A 11 41.43 -24.88 -1.68
C VAL A 11 40.38 -25.92 -1.30
N VAL A 12 39.64 -25.66 -0.22
CA VAL A 12 38.40 -26.39 0.06
C VAL A 12 37.37 -25.90 -0.95
N ALA A 13 37.29 -26.58 -2.09
CA ALA A 13 36.17 -26.47 -3.00
C ALA A 13 34.92 -26.93 -2.24
N VAL A 14 34.08 -25.99 -1.81
CA VAL A 14 32.70 -26.28 -1.41
C VAL A 14 31.96 -26.64 -2.69
N THR A 15 32.07 -27.90 -3.11
CA THR A 15 31.14 -28.48 -4.06
C THR A 15 29.77 -28.49 -3.37
N ALA A 16 28.89 -27.58 -3.79
CA ALA A 16 27.47 -27.68 -3.47
C ALA A 16 27.00 -29.05 -3.95
N ARG A 17 26.78 -29.98 -3.01
CA ARG A 17 26.15 -31.26 -3.31
C ARG A 17 24.79 -30.96 -3.93
N CYS A 18 24.58 -31.41 -5.17
CA CYS A 18 23.26 -31.49 -5.78
C CYS A 18 22.42 -32.40 -4.87
N GLY A 19 21.56 -31.82 -4.04
CA GLY A 19 20.71 -32.59 -3.14
C GLY A 19 19.68 -33.36 -3.96
N ASP A 20 19.54 -34.66 -3.72
CA ASP A 20 18.51 -35.47 -4.36
C ASP A 20 17.12 -34.90 -4.07
N ASP A 21 16.32 -34.73 -5.13
CA ASP A 21 14.93 -34.32 -5.00
C ASP A 21 14.16 -35.36 -4.15
N ARG A 22 13.48 -34.93 -3.10
CA ARG A 22 12.63 -35.80 -2.26
C ARG A 22 11.17 -35.38 -2.31
N LEU A 23 10.28 -36.28 -1.95
CA LEU A 23 8.86 -35.99 -1.79
C LEU A 23 8.54 -35.64 -0.35
N LEU A 24 7.66 -34.66 -0.15
CA LEU A 24 6.99 -34.35 1.11
C LEU A 24 5.48 -34.54 0.94
N LEU A 25 4.83 -34.99 2.00
CA LEU A 25 3.38 -35.00 2.12
C LEU A 25 3.00 -33.95 3.17
N VAL A 26 2.21 -32.96 2.76
CA VAL A 26 1.87 -31.79 3.59
C VAL A 26 0.36 -31.77 3.83
N PRO A 27 -0.10 -31.59 5.08
CA PRO A 27 0.70 -31.57 6.31
C PRO A 27 1.29 -32.96 6.64
N LYS A 28 2.35 -32.98 7.44
CA LYS A 28 2.98 -34.23 7.91
C LYS A 28 2.13 -34.96 8.94
N GLU A 29 1.33 -34.22 9.70
CA GLU A 29 0.46 -34.70 10.76
C GLU A 29 -0.86 -33.96 10.69
N SER A 30 -1.95 -34.69 10.85
CA SER A 30 -3.31 -34.17 10.85
C SER A 30 -4.17 -34.83 11.91
N ARG A 31 -5.05 -34.04 12.51
CA ARG A 31 -6.07 -34.49 13.44
C ARG A 31 -7.44 -34.20 12.85
N LEU A 32 -8.25 -35.25 12.70
CA LEU A 32 -9.61 -35.22 12.19
C LEU A 32 -10.57 -35.45 13.35
N THR A 33 -11.38 -34.46 13.69
CA THR A 33 -12.34 -34.55 14.81
C THR A 33 -13.75 -34.71 14.27
N GLY A 34 -14.36 -35.86 14.51
CA GLY A 34 -15.72 -36.19 14.09
C GLY A 34 -15.85 -36.59 12.60
N PRO A 35 -17.02 -37.13 12.21
CA PRO A 35 -17.25 -37.74 10.89
C PRO A 35 -17.32 -36.75 9.72
N ALA A 36 -17.51 -35.45 9.98
CA ALA A 36 -17.58 -34.42 8.94
C ALA A 36 -16.22 -33.78 8.60
N SER A 37 -15.20 -34.03 9.43
CA SER A 37 -13.85 -33.47 9.25
C SER A 37 -13.17 -34.06 8.02
N ARG A 38 -12.22 -33.32 7.46
CA ARG A 38 -11.43 -33.73 6.30
C ARG A 38 -10.07 -33.07 6.31
N GLN A 39 -9.14 -33.63 5.56
CA GLN A 39 -7.80 -33.06 5.40
C GLN A 39 -7.31 -33.23 3.97
N THR A 40 -7.02 -32.12 3.29
CA THR A 40 -6.33 -32.09 2.01
C THR A 40 -4.86 -32.44 2.22
N LEU A 41 -4.32 -33.32 1.38
CA LEU A 41 -2.92 -33.72 1.38
C LEU A 41 -2.24 -33.23 0.09
N LEU A 42 -1.17 -32.47 0.23
CA LEU A 42 -0.37 -31.95 -0.86
C LEU A 42 0.90 -32.79 -1.02
N VAL A 43 1.20 -33.25 -2.23
CA VAL A 43 2.48 -33.91 -2.53
C VAL A 43 3.43 -32.91 -3.16
N GLU A 44 4.53 -32.65 -2.48
CA GLU A 44 5.50 -31.63 -2.86
C GLU A 44 6.85 -32.27 -3.21
N GLN A 45 7.41 -31.88 -4.35
CA GLN A 45 8.79 -32.21 -4.70
C GLN A 45 9.69 -31.07 -4.23
N VAL A 46 10.63 -31.38 -3.34
CA VAL A 46 11.56 -30.40 -2.78
C VAL A 46 13.01 -30.76 -3.08
N ARG A 47 13.85 -29.73 -3.24
CA ARG A 47 15.31 -29.86 -3.32
C ARG A 47 15.93 -29.11 -2.14
N GLY A 48 16.51 -29.85 -1.20
CA GLY A 48 16.92 -29.28 0.08
C GLY A 48 15.70 -28.77 0.87
N HIS A 49 15.61 -27.44 1.04
CA HIS A 49 14.49 -26.73 1.67
C HIS A 49 13.58 -26.00 0.67
N GLN A 50 13.92 -26.00 -0.62
CA GLN A 50 13.16 -25.27 -1.63
C GLN A 50 12.10 -26.16 -2.27
N LEU A 51 10.85 -25.68 -2.31
CA LEU A 51 9.80 -26.30 -3.12
C LEU A 51 10.12 -26.12 -4.60
N ILE A 52 10.18 -27.23 -5.34
CA ILE A 52 10.39 -27.22 -6.79
C ILE A 52 9.06 -27.16 -7.52
N ARG A 53 8.11 -28.00 -7.10
CA ARG A 53 6.75 -28.05 -7.63
C ARG A 53 5.86 -28.89 -6.73
N GLN A 54 4.56 -28.64 -6.81
CA GLN A 54 3.56 -29.60 -6.37
C GLN A 54 3.32 -30.68 -7.45
N LEU A 55 3.06 -31.90 -7.01
CA LEU A 55 2.67 -33.02 -7.86
C LEU A 55 1.19 -33.32 -7.67
N THR A 56 0.40 -33.12 -8.72
CA THR A 56 -1.04 -33.40 -8.75
C THR A 56 -1.38 -34.62 -9.61
N ASN A 57 -0.60 -34.87 -10.66
CA ASN A 57 -0.79 -35.99 -11.58
C ASN A 57 0.12 -37.17 -11.25
N GLY A 58 -0.39 -38.39 -11.40
CA GLY A 58 0.39 -39.62 -11.21
C GLY A 58 0.76 -39.93 -9.75
N VAL A 59 0.04 -39.33 -8.80
CA VAL A 59 0.16 -39.62 -7.37
C VAL A 59 -0.79 -40.75 -7.00
N SER A 60 -0.27 -41.81 -6.38
CA SER A 60 -1.10 -42.83 -5.72
C SER A 60 -1.02 -42.69 -4.21
N TYR A 61 -2.17 -42.76 -3.52
CA TYR A 61 -2.26 -42.73 -2.06
C TYR A 61 -2.64 -44.10 -1.52
N ASN A 62 -2.05 -44.48 -0.38
CA ASN A 62 -2.40 -45.68 0.37
C ASN A 62 -2.52 -45.36 1.86
N SER A 63 -3.63 -45.74 2.48
CA SER A 63 -3.78 -45.71 3.94
C SER A 63 -3.24 -46.99 4.55
N SER A 64 -2.53 -46.92 5.67
CA SER A 64 -2.16 -48.12 6.43
C SER A 64 -3.37 -48.82 7.05
N ASP A 65 -4.48 -48.10 7.21
CA ASP A 65 -5.74 -48.62 7.75
C ASP A 65 -6.95 -47.86 7.16
N GLU A 66 -7.57 -48.44 6.14
CA GLU A 66 -8.78 -47.87 5.50
C GLU A 66 -10.05 -47.98 6.36
N SER A 67 -10.01 -48.75 7.45
CA SER A 67 -11.10 -48.77 8.43
C SER A 67 -11.09 -47.53 9.33
N VAL A 68 -9.96 -46.81 9.38
CA VAL A 68 -9.78 -45.57 10.16
C VAL A 68 -9.81 -44.35 9.25
N VAL A 69 -9.03 -44.33 8.15
CA VAL A 69 -8.97 -43.20 7.20
C VAL A 69 -8.96 -43.70 5.76
N LYS A 70 -9.86 -43.15 4.94
CA LYS A 70 -9.87 -43.35 3.48
C LYS A 70 -9.36 -42.12 2.76
N ILE A 71 -8.64 -42.32 1.65
CA ILE A 71 -8.18 -41.22 0.80
C ILE A 71 -9.03 -41.17 -0.47
N LEU A 72 -9.69 -40.04 -0.71
CA LEU A 72 -10.41 -39.78 -1.95
C LEU A 72 -9.83 -38.52 -2.60
N ASN A 73 -9.25 -38.66 -3.80
CA ASN A 73 -8.67 -37.55 -4.57
C ASN A 73 -7.70 -36.67 -3.76
N GLY A 74 -6.85 -37.29 -2.95
CA GLY A 74 -5.88 -36.58 -2.10
C GLY A 74 -6.48 -35.96 -0.83
N VAL A 75 -7.74 -36.24 -0.50
CA VAL A 75 -8.38 -35.82 0.75
C VAL A 75 -8.53 -37.02 1.68
N ALA A 76 -8.01 -36.90 2.89
CA ALA A 76 -8.22 -37.85 3.97
C ALA A 76 -9.59 -37.63 4.62
N LEU A 77 -10.40 -38.69 4.63
CA LEU A 77 -11.75 -38.75 5.19
C LEU A 77 -11.76 -39.75 6.36
N PRO A 78 -12.34 -39.37 7.51
CA PRO A 78 -12.41 -40.25 8.67
C PRO A 78 -13.45 -41.36 8.45
N VAL A 79 -13.17 -42.55 8.98
CA VAL A 79 -14.05 -43.74 8.92
C VAL A 79 -14.33 -44.30 10.32
N ALA A 80 -13.34 -44.26 11.21
CA ALA A 80 -13.47 -44.63 12.62
C ALA A 80 -12.36 -43.95 13.44
N ASN A 81 -12.52 -43.92 14.78
CA ASN A 81 -11.47 -43.45 15.69
C ASN A 81 -10.20 -44.29 15.56
N GLY A 82 -9.02 -43.64 15.54
CA GLY A 82 -7.75 -44.35 15.42
C GLY A 82 -6.63 -43.53 14.79
N LYS A 83 -5.56 -44.20 14.37
CA LYS A 83 -4.43 -43.59 13.65
C LYS A 83 -4.11 -44.38 12.39
N ALA A 84 -3.86 -43.68 11.30
CA ALA A 84 -3.39 -44.27 10.05
C ALA A 84 -2.21 -43.47 9.47
N THR A 85 -1.24 -44.17 8.90
CA THR A 85 -0.16 -43.56 8.12
C THR A 85 -0.58 -43.54 6.65
N ILE A 86 -0.64 -42.36 6.07
CA ILE A 86 -0.91 -42.17 4.65
C ILE A 86 0.42 -42.12 3.90
N THR A 87 0.55 -42.96 2.87
CA THR A 87 1.71 -42.99 1.98
C THR A 87 1.31 -42.48 0.60
N ALA A 88 1.94 -41.40 0.14
CA ALA A 88 1.83 -40.91 -1.23
C ALA A 88 3.04 -41.38 -2.04
N ALA A 89 2.81 -41.94 -3.23
CA ALA A 89 3.87 -42.44 -4.11
C ALA A 89 3.79 -41.81 -5.51
N VAL A 90 4.96 -41.46 -6.05
CA VAL A 90 5.14 -41.00 -7.44
C VAL A 90 6.34 -41.74 -8.03
N GLY A 91 6.08 -42.66 -8.94
CA GLY A 91 7.11 -43.59 -9.42
C GLY A 91 7.69 -44.42 -8.26
N LYS A 92 9.01 -44.34 -8.06
CA LYS A 92 9.72 -45.05 -6.96
C LYS A 92 9.86 -44.23 -5.67
N LYS A 93 9.47 -42.94 -5.68
CA LYS A 93 9.61 -42.06 -4.52
C LYS A 93 8.31 -42.07 -3.71
N THR A 94 8.44 -42.05 -2.39
CA THR A 94 7.29 -42.03 -1.46
C THR A 94 7.45 -40.95 -0.40
N ALA A 95 6.34 -40.40 0.06
CA ALA A 95 6.25 -39.54 1.24
C ALA A 95 5.15 -40.04 2.17
N LYS A 96 5.25 -39.75 3.47
CA LYS A 96 4.32 -40.22 4.49
C LYS A 96 3.79 -39.07 5.33
N ALA A 97 2.55 -39.20 5.79
CA ALA A 97 1.91 -38.34 6.77
C ALA A 97 1.10 -39.18 7.75
N GLU A 98 0.97 -38.72 9.00
CA GLU A 98 0.13 -39.36 10.01
C GLU A 98 -1.22 -38.66 10.10
N VAL A 99 -2.30 -39.43 10.15
CA VAL A 99 -3.66 -38.93 10.35
C VAL A 99 -4.24 -39.62 11.58
N THR A 100 -4.67 -38.82 12.55
CA THR A 100 -5.37 -39.28 13.75
C THR A 100 -6.84 -38.88 13.65
N VAL A 101 -7.76 -39.83 13.86
CA VAL A 101 -9.20 -39.59 13.91
C VAL A 101 -9.68 -39.72 15.36
N GLU A 102 -10.40 -38.71 15.83
CA GLU A 102 -10.96 -38.64 17.17
C GLU A 102 -12.43 -38.25 17.14
N SER A 103 -13.18 -38.59 18.19
CA SER A 103 -14.59 -38.23 18.35
C SER A 103 -15.49 -38.62 17.16
N PHE A 104 -15.13 -39.65 16.39
CA PHE A 104 -15.92 -40.11 15.24
C PHE A 104 -17.32 -40.60 15.65
N ASP A 105 -17.39 -41.31 16.78
CA ASP A 105 -18.62 -41.90 17.32
C ASP A 105 -19.45 -40.91 18.16
N GLN A 106 -18.98 -39.67 18.33
CA GLN A 106 -19.70 -38.65 19.09
C GLN A 106 -20.75 -37.95 18.20
N PRO A 107 -21.92 -37.58 18.75
CA PRO A 107 -22.88 -36.77 18.01
C PRO A 107 -22.23 -35.47 17.53
N VAL A 108 -22.29 -35.19 16.22
CA VAL A 108 -21.84 -33.91 15.68
C VAL A 108 -22.88 -32.85 16.02
N GLU A 109 -22.63 -32.06 17.05
CA GLU A 109 -23.35 -30.81 17.24
C GLU A 109 -22.85 -29.80 16.20
N VAL A 110 -23.67 -29.53 15.18
CA VAL A 110 -23.37 -28.48 14.20
C VAL A 110 -23.43 -27.11 14.88
N SER A 111 -22.29 -26.44 15.02
CA SER A 111 -22.23 -25.08 15.55
C SER A 111 -22.67 -24.08 14.49
N PHE A 112 -23.52 -23.13 14.92
CA PHE A 112 -23.90 -22.02 14.07
C PHE A 112 -22.66 -21.17 13.68
N ARG A 113 -21.77 -20.92 14.65
CA ARG A 113 -20.56 -20.12 14.46
C ARG A 113 -19.55 -20.83 13.56
N ASN A 114 -19.24 -22.09 13.84
CA ASN A 114 -18.07 -22.76 13.25
C ASN A 114 -18.39 -23.54 11.97
N GLN A 115 -19.66 -23.89 11.69
CA GLN A 115 -20.05 -24.61 10.46
C GLN A 115 -21.14 -23.89 9.65
N VAL A 116 -22.21 -23.39 10.27
CA VAL A 116 -23.31 -22.73 9.50
C VAL A 116 -22.86 -21.40 8.90
N GLN A 117 -22.22 -20.53 9.67
CA GLN A 117 -21.76 -19.23 9.19
C GLN A 117 -20.77 -19.33 8.01
N PRO A 118 -19.74 -20.20 8.06
CA PRO A 118 -18.86 -20.41 6.91
C PRO A 118 -19.60 -20.84 5.66
N VAL A 119 -20.55 -21.78 5.77
CA VAL A 119 -21.36 -22.22 4.62
C VAL A 119 -22.12 -21.03 4.01
N LEU A 120 -22.77 -20.20 4.83
CA LEU A 120 -23.50 -19.02 4.37
C LEU A 120 -22.57 -17.97 3.72
N ALA A 121 -21.39 -17.77 4.29
CA ALA A 121 -20.41 -16.82 3.77
C ALA A 121 -19.79 -17.29 2.45
N LYS A 122 -19.34 -18.54 2.38
CA LYS A 122 -18.73 -19.16 1.19
C LYS A 122 -19.73 -19.23 0.04
N SER A 123 -20.97 -19.64 0.32
CA SER A 123 -22.07 -19.68 -0.64
C SER A 123 -22.51 -18.29 -1.14
N GLY A 124 -21.96 -17.20 -0.57
CA GLY A 124 -22.27 -15.83 -0.94
C GLY A 124 -23.62 -15.32 -0.41
N CYS A 125 -24.30 -16.08 0.45
CA CYS A 125 -25.58 -15.70 1.05
C CYS A 125 -25.45 -14.40 1.86
N SER A 126 -24.39 -14.29 2.66
CA SER A 126 -24.06 -13.09 3.46
C SER A 126 -23.14 -12.11 2.73
N SER A 127 -23.05 -12.15 1.40
CA SER A 127 -22.28 -11.19 0.62
C SER A 127 -22.99 -9.83 0.47
N GLY A 128 -22.24 -8.77 0.17
CA GLY A 128 -22.77 -7.42 0.00
C GLY A 128 -23.74 -7.25 -1.18
N ALA A 129 -23.71 -8.17 -2.16
CA ALA A 129 -24.68 -8.21 -3.26
C ALA A 129 -25.96 -8.99 -2.91
N CYS A 130 -26.00 -9.66 -1.75
CA CYS A 130 -27.09 -10.52 -1.29
C CYS A 130 -27.57 -10.08 0.10
N HIS A 131 -27.82 -11.02 1.02
CA HIS A 131 -28.39 -10.70 2.33
C HIS A 131 -27.41 -9.95 3.25
N GLY A 132 -26.11 -9.93 2.93
CA GLY A 132 -25.10 -9.11 3.60
C GLY A 132 -25.07 -7.65 3.16
N ALA A 133 -25.93 -7.23 2.22
CA ALA A 133 -26.09 -5.83 1.87
C ALA A 133 -26.49 -5.00 3.11
N ALA A 134 -26.13 -3.71 3.14
CA ALA A 134 -26.42 -2.84 4.29
C ALA A 134 -27.93 -2.80 4.65
N ALA A 135 -28.80 -2.83 3.64
CA ALA A 135 -30.25 -2.89 3.80
C ALA A 135 -30.82 -4.33 3.84
N GLY A 136 -29.99 -5.35 3.64
CA GLY A 136 -30.42 -6.71 3.34
C GLY A 136 -31.11 -6.83 1.98
N GLN A 137 -31.85 -7.92 1.77
CA GLN A 137 -32.66 -8.17 0.57
C GLN A 137 -34.04 -8.68 0.96
N ASN A 138 -35.09 -8.04 0.46
CA ASN A 138 -36.49 -8.45 0.65
C ASN A 138 -36.88 -8.69 2.13
N GLY A 139 -36.49 -7.77 3.02
CA GLY A 139 -36.75 -7.89 4.46
C GLY A 139 -35.98 -9.00 5.17
N PHE A 140 -34.89 -9.50 4.56
CA PHE A 140 -33.96 -10.43 5.19
C PHE A 140 -32.53 -9.89 5.09
N LYS A 141 -31.89 -9.71 6.25
CA LYS A 141 -30.55 -9.19 6.40
C LYS A 141 -29.71 -10.16 7.21
N LEU A 142 -28.50 -10.41 6.73
CA LEU A 142 -27.40 -11.05 7.43
C LEU A 142 -26.27 -10.01 7.58
N SER A 143 -25.36 -10.25 8.49
CA SER A 143 -24.13 -9.51 8.66
C SER A 143 -23.21 -9.78 7.47
N LEU A 144 -22.46 -8.77 7.04
CA LEU A 144 -21.60 -8.91 5.86
C LEU A 144 -20.50 -9.95 6.13
N ARG A 145 -20.52 -11.05 5.37
CA ARG A 145 -19.65 -12.21 5.56
C ARG A 145 -19.72 -12.84 6.97
N GLY A 146 -20.89 -12.80 7.63
CA GLY A 146 -21.11 -13.60 8.84
C GLY A 146 -20.25 -13.20 10.05
N TYR A 147 -20.12 -11.90 10.32
CA TYR A 147 -19.33 -11.39 11.44
C TYR A 147 -20.12 -11.28 12.76
N ASP A 148 -21.45 -11.27 12.70
CA ASP A 148 -22.36 -11.16 13.86
C ASP A 148 -23.17 -12.45 14.00
N ASP A 149 -22.58 -13.47 14.63
CA ASP A 149 -23.19 -14.79 14.80
C ASP A 149 -24.58 -14.73 15.44
N GLU A 150 -24.72 -13.94 16.50
CA GLU A 150 -25.94 -13.88 17.29
C GLU A 150 -27.04 -13.12 16.53
N GLY A 151 -26.68 -12.01 15.87
CA GLY A 151 -27.58 -11.26 15.00
C GLY A 151 -28.08 -12.10 13.81
N ASP A 152 -27.18 -12.83 13.15
CA ASP A 152 -27.49 -13.67 11.99
C ASP A 152 -28.34 -14.88 12.38
N TRP A 153 -28.01 -15.52 13.49
CA TRP A 153 -28.81 -16.60 14.05
C TRP A 153 -30.23 -16.13 14.32
N ARG A 154 -30.42 -15.00 15.01
CA ARG A 154 -31.76 -14.41 15.26
C ARG A 154 -32.48 -14.06 13.96
N ALA A 155 -31.79 -13.48 12.99
CA ALA A 155 -32.37 -13.10 11.71
C ALA A 155 -32.90 -14.32 10.92
N LEU A 156 -32.20 -15.45 11.01
CA LEU A 156 -32.60 -16.72 10.39
C LEU A 156 -33.76 -17.40 11.12
N THR A 157 -33.65 -17.53 12.44
CA THR A 157 -34.54 -18.38 13.26
C THR A 157 -35.78 -17.66 13.79
N HIS A 158 -35.69 -16.37 14.11
CA HIS A 158 -36.78 -15.59 14.71
C HIS A 158 -37.36 -14.56 13.75
N GLY A 159 -36.53 -14.02 12.85
CA GLY A 159 -36.93 -12.98 11.91
C GLY A 159 -38.14 -13.35 11.07
N ALA A 160 -39.04 -12.39 10.83
CA ALA A 160 -40.31 -12.59 10.12
C ALA A 160 -41.12 -13.81 10.63
N LEU A 161 -41.27 -13.92 11.96
CA LEU A 161 -42.01 -14.97 12.64
C LEU A 161 -41.50 -16.39 12.34
N GLY A 162 -40.18 -16.55 12.19
CA GLY A 162 -39.53 -17.85 12.01
C GLY A 162 -39.81 -18.56 10.67
N ARG A 163 -40.46 -17.89 9.71
CA ARG A 163 -40.91 -18.49 8.43
C ARG A 163 -39.83 -19.14 7.55
N ARG A 164 -38.55 -18.99 7.88
CA ARG A 164 -37.41 -19.45 7.06
C ARG A 164 -36.98 -20.88 7.38
N ILE A 165 -37.34 -21.37 8.57
CA ILE A 165 -36.91 -22.65 9.12
C ILE A 165 -38.12 -23.48 9.51
N ILE A 166 -38.11 -24.76 9.16
CA ILE A 166 -39.11 -25.76 9.57
C ILE A 166 -38.32 -26.91 10.22
N PRO A 167 -38.11 -26.87 11.55
CA PRO A 167 -37.27 -27.87 12.22
C PRO A 167 -37.77 -29.31 12.08
N SER A 168 -39.09 -29.51 12.04
CA SER A 168 -39.72 -30.83 11.89
C SER A 168 -39.59 -31.42 10.48
N ASP A 169 -39.27 -30.60 9.48
CA ASP A 169 -39.04 -31.01 8.10
C ASP A 169 -37.99 -30.10 7.47
N PRO A 170 -36.69 -30.33 7.75
CA PRO A 170 -35.60 -29.47 7.31
C PRO A 170 -35.64 -29.20 5.81
N GLY A 171 -35.97 -30.21 4.99
CA GLY A 171 -36.04 -30.12 3.53
C GLY A 171 -37.04 -29.08 3.01
N ARG A 172 -38.09 -28.76 3.79
CA ARG A 172 -39.07 -27.70 3.45
C ARG A 172 -38.64 -26.31 3.90
N SER A 173 -37.54 -26.17 4.63
CA SER A 173 -37.04 -24.87 5.07
C SER A 173 -36.63 -24.02 3.87
N LEU A 174 -37.08 -22.76 3.82
CA LEU A 174 -36.67 -21.82 2.77
C LEU A 174 -35.16 -21.63 2.73
N MET A 175 -34.48 -21.83 3.87
CA MET A 175 -33.02 -21.82 3.98
C MET A 175 -32.33 -22.90 3.14
N LEU A 176 -32.99 -24.02 2.84
CA LEU A 176 -32.47 -25.08 1.95
C LEU A 176 -33.08 -25.00 0.55
N LEU A 177 -34.38 -24.71 0.44
CA LEU A 177 -35.07 -24.68 -0.85
C LEU A 177 -34.56 -23.58 -1.79
N LYS A 178 -34.27 -22.37 -1.27
CA LYS A 178 -33.82 -21.25 -2.11
C LYS A 178 -32.39 -21.44 -2.64
N PRO A 179 -31.39 -21.79 -1.81
CA PRO A 179 -30.03 -21.96 -2.30
C PRO A 179 -29.84 -23.19 -3.18
N THR A 180 -30.69 -24.22 -3.08
CA THR A 180 -30.65 -25.38 -3.98
C THR A 180 -31.37 -25.14 -5.31
N GLY A 181 -32.13 -24.04 -5.43
CA GLY A 181 -32.95 -23.76 -6.61
C GLY A 181 -34.26 -24.53 -6.67
N ALA A 182 -34.63 -25.27 -5.61
CA ALA A 182 -35.91 -25.97 -5.52
C ALA A 182 -37.12 -25.01 -5.53
N VAL A 183 -36.91 -23.75 -5.12
CA VAL A 183 -37.86 -22.66 -5.32
C VAL A 183 -37.16 -21.44 -5.93
N PRO A 184 -37.89 -20.57 -6.68
CA PRO A 184 -37.29 -19.38 -7.29
C PRO A 184 -36.56 -18.49 -6.28
N HIS A 185 -35.31 -18.17 -6.60
CA HIS A 185 -34.45 -17.31 -5.80
C HIS A 185 -33.66 -16.38 -6.69
N LYS A 186 -33.78 -15.06 -6.48
CA LYS A 186 -33.04 -14.06 -7.26
C LYS A 186 -31.52 -14.21 -7.13
N GLY A 187 -31.03 -14.71 -5.99
CA GLY A 187 -29.62 -15.03 -5.80
C GLY A 187 -29.13 -16.27 -6.56
N GLY A 188 -30.02 -16.98 -7.27
CA GLY A 188 -29.69 -18.22 -7.98
C GLY A 188 -29.41 -19.39 -7.05
N LYS A 189 -28.98 -20.50 -7.68
CA LYS A 189 -28.47 -21.70 -7.02
C LYS A 189 -27.09 -21.41 -6.41
N ARG A 190 -26.86 -21.89 -5.20
CA ARG A 190 -25.62 -21.72 -4.41
C ARG A 190 -24.91 -23.03 -4.13
N PHE A 191 -25.65 -24.12 -3.89
CA PHE A 191 -25.09 -25.44 -3.65
C PHE A 191 -26.06 -26.55 -4.07
N GLU A 192 -25.54 -27.77 -4.22
CA GLU A 192 -26.29 -28.99 -4.56
C GLU A 192 -26.94 -29.62 -3.33
N VAL A 193 -27.99 -30.43 -3.52
CA VAL A 193 -28.72 -31.12 -2.44
C VAL A 193 -27.90 -32.24 -1.78
N ASP A 194 -26.92 -32.79 -2.48
CA ASP A 194 -26.00 -33.83 -2.00
C ASP A 194 -24.66 -33.25 -1.50
N SER A 195 -24.53 -31.92 -1.46
CA SER A 195 -23.34 -31.25 -0.96
C SER A 195 -23.20 -31.35 0.57
N ILE A 196 -21.96 -31.25 1.06
CA ILE A 196 -21.69 -31.15 2.50
C ILE A 196 -22.36 -29.91 3.11
N ASP A 197 -22.40 -28.81 2.36
CA ASP A 197 -23.01 -27.55 2.79
C ASP A 197 -24.51 -27.73 3.05
N TYR A 198 -25.23 -28.45 2.17
CA TYR A 198 -26.63 -28.82 2.40
C TYR A 198 -26.78 -29.68 3.65
N LYS A 199 -25.91 -30.69 3.81
CA LYS A 199 -25.96 -31.62 4.96
C LYS A 199 -25.80 -30.88 6.29
N ILE A 200 -24.81 -29.99 6.41
CA ILE A 200 -24.56 -29.17 7.60
C ILE A 200 -25.78 -28.33 7.96
N LEU A 201 -26.34 -27.62 6.98
CA LEU A 201 -27.51 -26.77 7.21
C LEU A 201 -28.74 -27.60 7.59
N SER A 202 -28.95 -28.75 6.94
CA SER A 202 -30.06 -29.65 7.23
C SER A 202 -29.96 -30.25 8.62
N GLU A 203 -28.77 -30.72 9.03
CA GLU A 203 -28.50 -31.27 10.36
C GLU A 203 -28.66 -30.21 11.45
N TRP A 204 -28.18 -28.99 11.23
CA TRP A 204 -28.39 -27.88 12.16
C TRP A 204 -29.88 -27.54 12.34
N ILE A 205 -30.67 -27.58 11.26
CA ILE A 205 -32.12 -27.38 11.32
C ILE A 205 -32.80 -28.54 12.06
N ALA A 206 -32.44 -29.79 11.75
CA ALA A 206 -32.98 -30.98 12.39
C ALA A 206 -32.68 -31.02 13.90
N ALA A 207 -31.54 -30.48 14.32
CA ALA A 207 -31.15 -30.33 15.73
C ALA A 207 -31.91 -29.21 16.48
N GLY A 208 -32.88 -28.56 15.84
CA GLY A 208 -33.66 -27.48 16.46
C GLY A 208 -32.99 -26.11 16.39
N THR A 209 -32.04 -25.90 15.46
CA THR A 209 -31.34 -24.63 15.24
C THR A 209 -30.64 -24.03 16.46
N PRO A 210 -29.77 -24.80 17.15
CA PRO A 210 -29.03 -24.30 18.30
C PRO A 210 -28.28 -23.00 17.96
N GLY A 211 -28.39 -22.02 18.85
CA GLY A 211 -27.72 -20.73 18.70
C GLY A 211 -26.26 -20.78 19.16
N PRO A 212 -25.46 -19.74 18.85
CA PRO A 212 -24.07 -19.66 19.29
C PRO A 212 -23.96 -19.67 20.83
N LYS A 213 -23.15 -20.58 21.38
CA LYS A 213 -22.84 -20.60 22.82
C LYS A 213 -21.64 -19.70 23.15
N ALA A 214 -21.52 -19.32 24.42
CA ALA A 214 -20.45 -18.44 24.90
C ALA A 214 -19.09 -19.14 24.99
N ASP A 215 -19.11 -20.43 25.33
CA ASP A 215 -17.97 -21.33 25.53
C ASP A 215 -17.55 -22.09 24.26
N GLU A 216 -18.28 -21.92 23.15
CA GLU A 216 -17.91 -22.49 21.85
C GLU A 216 -16.53 -21.97 21.37
N PRO A 217 -15.65 -22.85 20.85
CA PRO A 217 -14.35 -22.45 20.31
C PRO A 217 -14.47 -21.32 19.30
N ARG A 218 -13.54 -20.37 19.37
CA ARG A 218 -13.45 -19.24 18.45
C ARG A 218 -12.20 -19.37 17.60
N ILE A 219 -12.31 -19.00 16.32
CA ILE A 219 -11.15 -18.92 15.45
C ILE A 219 -10.18 -17.83 15.95
N GLU A 220 -8.92 -18.18 16.06
CA GLU A 220 -7.85 -17.26 16.44
C GLU A 220 -7.16 -16.71 15.18
N ARG A 221 -6.80 -17.60 14.26
CA ARG A 221 -6.08 -17.28 13.02
C ARG A 221 -6.30 -18.33 11.93
N ILE A 222 -5.93 -17.97 10.70
CA ILE A 222 -5.77 -18.89 9.57
C ILE A 222 -4.32 -18.80 9.11
N GLU A 223 -3.81 -19.86 8.54
CA GLU A 223 -2.56 -19.84 7.79
C GLU A 223 -2.70 -20.58 6.46
N PHE A 224 -1.76 -20.31 5.57
CA PHE A 224 -1.58 -21.07 4.35
C PHE A 224 -0.48 -22.11 4.51
N LEU A 225 -0.66 -23.25 3.85
CA LEU A 225 0.39 -24.22 3.61
C LEU A 225 0.46 -24.53 2.11
N PRO A 226 1.59 -24.24 1.43
CA PRO A 226 2.69 -23.36 1.86
C PRO A 226 2.27 -21.87 1.91
N ASP A 227 2.95 -21.05 2.71
CA ASP A 227 2.76 -19.60 2.80
C ASP A 227 3.68 -18.80 1.83
N HIS A 228 4.72 -19.42 1.30
CA HIS A 228 5.56 -18.88 0.23
C HIS A 228 5.98 -19.96 -0.76
N VAL A 229 5.88 -19.67 -2.05
CA VAL A 229 6.35 -20.57 -3.13
C VAL A 229 7.02 -19.79 -4.25
N VAL A 230 8.03 -20.40 -4.86
CA VAL A 230 8.68 -19.89 -6.09
C VAL A 230 8.27 -20.78 -7.25
N LEU A 231 7.56 -20.22 -8.23
CA LEU A 231 7.01 -20.96 -9.37
C LEU A 231 7.53 -20.41 -10.71
N GLN A 232 7.34 -21.19 -11.77
CA GLN A 232 7.63 -20.79 -13.16
C GLN A 232 6.31 -20.48 -13.89
N PRO A 233 6.34 -19.67 -14.97
CA PRO A 233 5.16 -19.43 -15.80
C PRO A 233 4.46 -20.73 -16.25
N GLY A 234 3.14 -20.76 -16.16
CA GLY A 234 2.32 -21.93 -16.51
C GLY A 234 2.24 -23.03 -15.43
N ALA A 235 2.95 -22.88 -14.31
CA ALA A 235 2.79 -23.78 -13.17
C ALA A 235 1.48 -23.50 -12.40
N SER A 236 1.03 -24.51 -11.66
CA SER A 236 -0.08 -24.40 -10.70
C SER A 236 0.34 -24.89 -9.31
N GLN A 237 -0.33 -24.37 -8.28
CA GLN A 237 -0.10 -24.73 -6.89
C GLN A 237 -1.42 -24.66 -6.12
N GLN A 238 -1.83 -25.77 -5.53
CA GLN A 238 -2.90 -25.82 -4.54
C GLN A 238 -2.36 -25.27 -3.22
N LEU A 239 -3.09 -24.32 -2.64
CA LEU A 239 -2.86 -23.83 -1.30
C LEU A 239 -3.86 -24.49 -0.34
N LEU A 240 -3.39 -24.82 0.87
CA LEU A 240 -4.24 -25.30 1.95
C LEU A 240 -4.46 -24.18 2.96
N ALA A 241 -5.72 -23.88 3.29
CA ALA A 241 -6.07 -22.94 4.35
C ALA A 241 -6.38 -23.71 5.64
N ARG A 242 -5.58 -23.49 6.70
CA ARG A 242 -5.75 -24.15 8.00
C ARG A 242 -6.19 -23.14 9.07
N ALA A 243 -7.31 -23.40 9.71
CA ALA A 243 -7.81 -22.59 10.83
C ALA A 243 -7.29 -23.12 12.17
N HIS A 244 -7.06 -22.22 13.12
CA HIS A 244 -6.66 -22.51 14.50
C HIS A 244 -7.71 -21.92 15.44
N PHE A 245 -8.18 -22.72 16.39
CA PHE A 245 -9.25 -22.35 17.33
C PHE A 245 -8.76 -22.25 18.77
N SER A 246 -9.51 -21.54 19.61
CA SER A 246 -9.16 -21.18 20.99
C SER A 246 -9.06 -22.34 21.98
N ASP A 247 -9.56 -23.52 21.62
CA ASP A 247 -9.41 -24.77 22.37
C ASP A 247 -8.18 -25.59 21.90
N GLY A 248 -7.39 -25.04 20.98
CA GLY A 248 -6.17 -25.62 20.46
C GLY A 248 -6.34 -26.56 19.26
N HIS A 249 -7.58 -26.84 18.80
CA HIS A 249 -7.76 -27.67 17.61
C HIS A 249 -7.51 -26.88 16.31
N THR A 250 -7.22 -27.63 15.24
CA THR A 250 -7.03 -27.08 13.89
C THR A 250 -7.91 -27.78 12.88
N GLU A 251 -8.38 -27.05 11.87
CA GLU A 251 -9.25 -27.60 10.83
C GLU A 251 -8.75 -27.18 9.43
N ASP A 252 -8.86 -28.10 8.46
CA ASP A 252 -8.71 -27.75 7.05
C ASP A 252 -9.98 -27.07 6.55
N VAL A 253 -9.87 -25.76 6.35
CA VAL A 253 -10.96 -24.89 5.92
C VAL A 253 -10.83 -24.51 4.45
N THR A 254 -9.99 -25.22 3.68
CA THR A 254 -9.69 -24.89 2.28
C THR A 254 -10.96 -24.74 1.43
N HIS A 255 -11.97 -25.57 1.69
CA HIS A 255 -13.24 -25.60 0.98
C HIS A 255 -14.23 -24.49 1.41
N TRP A 256 -14.06 -23.90 2.60
CA TRP A 256 -14.91 -22.81 3.10
C TRP A 256 -14.23 -21.44 3.08
N ALA A 257 -12.91 -21.41 2.89
CA ALA A 257 -12.19 -20.18 2.70
C ALA A 257 -12.58 -19.51 1.38
N LYS A 258 -12.54 -18.18 1.38
CA LYS A 258 -12.71 -17.36 0.18
C LYS A 258 -11.37 -16.79 -0.25
N TYR A 259 -10.98 -17.08 -1.48
CA TYR A 259 -9.69 -16.68 -2.02
C TYR A 259 -9.77 -15.41 -2.87
N THR A 260 -8.68 -14.66 -2.92
CA THR A 260 -8.51 -13.53 -3.85
C THR A 260 -7.04 -13.38 -4.20
N ALA A 261 -6.74 -13.20 -5.49
CA ALA A 261 -5.41 -12.83 -5.96
C ALA A 261 -5.27 -11.31 -5.97
N ALA A 262 -4.29 -10.77 -5.26
CA ALA A 262 -4.04 -9.33 -5.20
C ALA A 262 -3.48 -8.78 -6.52
N ASN A 263 -2.76 -9.61 -7.29
CA ASN A 263 -2.21 -9.24 -8.59
C ASN A 263 -2.54 -10.31 -9.65
N ALA A 264 -3.68 -10.14 -10.32
CA ALA A 264 -4.16 -11.05 -11.36
C ALA A 264 -3.25 -11.12 -12.60
N SER A 265 -2.35 -10.15 -12.80
CA SER A 265 -1.36 -10.19 -13.89
C SER A 265 -0.23 -11.18 -13.65
N VAL A 266 -0.02 -11.60 -12.39
CA VAL A 266 1.01 -12.57 -11.99
C VAL A 266 0.38 -13.92 -11.67
N THR A 267 -0.69 -13.94 -10.88
CA THR A 267 -1.37 -15.18 -10.46
C THR A 267 -2.88 -15.02 -10.41
N THR A 268 -3.61 -16.08 -10.74
CA THR A 268 -5.05 -16.22 -10.43
C THR A 268 -5.25 -17.31 -9.39
N VAL A 269 -6.39 -17.29 -8.69
CA VAL A 269 -6.78 -18.33 -7.73
C VAL A 269 -8.26 -18.65 -7.89
N ASP A 270 -8.61 -19.93 -7.84
CA ASP A 270 -10.00 -20.37 -7.91
C ASP A 270 -10.66 -20.45 -6.52
N ASP A 271 -11.94 -20.85 -6.48
CA ASP A 271 -12.70 -20.99 -5.23
C ASP A 271 -12.19 -22.12 -4.32
N ASN A 272 -11.33 -23.01 -4.78
CA ASN A 272 -10.79 -24.11 -3.99
C ASN A 272 -9.34 -23.86 -3.55
N GLY A 273 -8.77 -22.69 -3.85
CA GLY A 273 -7.40 -22.34 -3.47
C GLY A 273 -6.34 -22.84 -4.45
N LEU A 274 -6.74 -23.26 -5.67
CA LEU A 274 -5.80 -23.60 -6.73
C LEU A 274 -5.31 -22.33 -7.42
N VAL A 275 -4.01 -22.08 -7.30
CA VAL A 275 -3.31 -20.95 -7.91
C VAL A 275 -2.77 -21.32 -9.28
N GLN A 276 -2.90 -20.42 -10.25
CA GLN A 276 -2.28 -20.53 -11.58
C GLN A 276 -1.38 -19.33 -11.84
N VAL A 277 -0.19 -19.59 -12.38
CA VAL A 277 0.76 -18.54 -12.76
C VAL A 277 0.47 -18.02 -14.17
N VAL A 278 0.27 -16.71 -14.27
CA VAL A 278 -0.03 -15.97 -15.52
C VAL A 278 1.17 -15.14 -15.99
N GLY A 279 1.93 -14.55 -15.07
CA GLY A 279 3.01 -13.61 -15.39
C GLY A 279 4.15 -13.62 -14.37
N PHE A 280 5.07 -12.67 -14.50
CA PHE A 280 6.28 -12.56 -13.68
C PHE A 280 6.13 -11.56 -12.54
N GLY A 281 6.87 -11.74 -11.44
CA GLY A 281 6.86 -10.86 -10.28
C GLY A 281 6.37 -11.58 -9.03
N GLU A 282 5.55 -10.91 -8.22
CA GLU A 282 4.93 -11.49 -7.02
C GLU A 282 3.40 -11.41 -7.11
N GLY A 283 2.75 -12.54 -6.84
CA GLY A 283 1.31 -12.72 -6.80
C GLY A 283 0.86 -13.12 -5.40
N PRO A 284 0.52 -12.15 -4.52
CA PRO A 284 -0.05 -12.46 -3.22
C PRO A 284 -1.47 -13.03 -3.37
N ILE A 285 -1.73 -14.12 -2.64
CA ILE A 285 -3.02 -14.78 -2.54
C ILE A 285 -3.54 -14.61 -1.12
N THR A 286 -4.77 -14.17 -0.97
CA THR A 286 -5.41 -14.01 0.33
C THR A 286 -6.50 -15.06 0.52
N ALA A 287 -6.68 -15.54 1.75
CA ALA A 287 -7.81 -16.37 2.16
C ALA A 287 -8.56 -15.69 3.29
N TRP A 288 -9.87 -15.60 3.19
CA TRP A 288 -10.75 -15.13 4.25
C TRP A 288 -11.61 -16.29 4.77
N TYR A 289 -11.70 -16.45 6.10
CA TYR A 289 -12.61 -17.39 6.76
C TYR A 289 -12.92 -16.89 8.18
N LEU A 290 -14.21 -16.83 8.56
CA LEU A 290 -14.69 -16.36 9.87
C LEU A 290 -14.03 -15.04 10.35
N SER A 291 -14.00 -14.03 9.47
CA SER A 291 -13.39 -12.71 9.74
C SER A 291 -11.87 -12.72 9.98
N LYS A 292 -11.19 -13.85 9.76
CA LYS A 292 -9.73 -13.94 9.75
C LYS A 292 -9.22 -13.97 8.32
N ILE A 293 -7.99 -13.49 8.14
CA ILE A 293 -7.33 -13.42 6.85
C ILE A 293 -5.94 -14.06 6.96
N ALA A 294 -5.57 -14.83 5.96
CA ALA A 294 -4.22 -15.34 5.74
C ALA A 294 -3.71 -14.92 4.36
N ILE A 295 -2.39 -14.93 4.17
CA ILE A 295 -1.74 -14.57 2.91
C ILE A 295 -0.66 -15.58 2.58
N ALA A 296 -0.64 -16.01 1.32
CA ALA A 296 0.48 -16.70 0.72
C ALA A 296 1.07 -15.85 -0.40
N THR A 297 2.39 -15.92 -0.59
CA THR A 297 3.07 -15.19 -1.67
C THR A 297 3.60 -16.17 -2.69
N VAL A 298 3.19 -15.99 -3.95
CA VAL A 298 3.77 -16.70 -5.09
C VAL A 298 4.77 -15.80 -5.79
N THR A 299 6.04 -16.16 -5.75
CA THR A 299 7.10 -15.46 -6.48
C THR A 299 7.35 -16.16 -7.81
N VAL A 300 7.36 -15.41 -8.91
CA VAL A 300 7.57 -15.89 -10.27
C VAL A 300 8.74 -15.13 -10.89
N PRO A 301 9.97 -15.68 -10.84
CA PRO A 301 11.15 -15.03 -11.38
C PRO A 301 11.04 -14.80 -12.89
N TYR A 302 11.64 -13.72 -13.39
CA TYR A 302 11.74 -13.46 -14.82
C TYR A 302 12.65 -14.51 -15.49
N THR A 303 12.45 -14.72 -16.80
CA THR A 303 13.22 -15.70 -17.59
C THR A 303 14.65 -15.27 -17.93
N ASN A 304 15.09 -14.11 -17.44
CA ASN A 304 16.44 -13.62 -17.70
C ASN A 304 17.48 -14.55 -17.08
N ASN A 305 18.58 -14.78 -17.81
CA ASN A 305 19.75 -15.43 -17.25
C ASN A 305 20.74 -14.36 -16.76
N VAL A 306 20.66 -14.00 -15.48
CA VAL A 306 21.54 -12.99 -14.87
C VAL A 306 22.64 -13.69 -14.05
N PRO A 307 23.93 -13.61 -14.47
CA PRO A 307 25.01 -14.26 -13.73
C PRO A 307 25.11 -13.72 -12.29
N ALA A 308 25.36 -14.61 -11.32
CA ALA A 308 25.54 -14.22 -9.91
C ALA A 308 26.64 -13.15 -9.71
N ALA A 309 27.64 -13.13 -10.60
CA ALA A 309 28.71 -12.13 -10.60
C ALA A 309 28.20 -10.68 -10.82
N VAL A 310 27.06 -10.49 -11.50
CA VAL A 310 26.44 -9.16 -11.70
C VAL A 310 26.01 -8.60 -10.35
N PHE A 311 25.29 -9.38 -9.55
CA PHE A 311 24.85 -8.97 -8.20
C PHE A 311 26.03 -8.87 -7.22
N ALA A 312 27.03 -9.74 -7.34
CA ALA A 312 28.22 -9.68 -6.48
C ALA A 312 29.02 -8.39 -6.71
N LYS A 313 29.21 -7.99 -7.97
CA LYS A 313 29.97 -6.78 -8.35
C LYS A 313 29.18 -5.47 -8.24
N ALA A 314 27.86 -5.54 -8.08
CA ALA A 314 27.04 -4.34 -7.89
C ALA A 314 27.51 -3.55 -6.66
N LYS A 315 27.68 -2.23 -6.82
CA LYS A 315 28.09 -1.36 -5.71
C LYS A 315 26.99 -1.32 -4.64
N ARG A 316 27.43 -1.18 -3.40
CA ARG A 316 26.58 -1.09 -2.21
C ARG A 316 27.02 0.09 -1.37
N ARG A 317 26.07 0.90 -0.93
CA ARG A 317 26.29 2.02 -0.02
C ARG A 317 25.79 1.67 1.39
N ASN A 318 24.57 1.15 1.47
CA ASN A 318 23.88 0.88 2.72
C ASN A 318 22.90 -0.29 2.56
N PHE A 319 22.16 -0.60 3.63
CA PHE A 319 21.24 -1.74 3.68
C PHE A 319 20.15 -1.74 2.60
N ILE A 320 19.80 -0.58 2.04
CA ILE A 320 18.84 -0.50 0.93
C ILE A 320 19.36 -1.28 -0.27
N ASP A 321 20.63 -1.08 -0.61
CA ASP A 321 21.25 -1.71 -1.78
C ASP A 321 21.32 -3.22 -1.62
N ASP A 322 21.67 -3.69 -0.42
CA ASP A 322 21.72 -5.12 -0.12
C ASP A 322 20.36 -5.80 -0.30
N LEU A 323 19.32 -5.23 0.30
CA LEU A 323 17.97 -5.82 0.29
C LEU A 323 17.30 -5.71 -1.08
N VAL A 324 17.58 -4.64 -1.83
CA VAL A 324 17.11 -4.52 -3.22
C VAL A 324 17.84 -5.49 -4.12
N LEU A 325 19.17 -5.61 -4.03
CA LEU A 325 19.93 -6.58 -4.83
C LEU A 325 19.54 -8.04 -4.51
N GLU A 326 19.22 -8.34 -3.25
CA GLU A 326 18.68 -9.64 -2.86
C GLU A 326 17.37 -9.96 -3.60
N LYS A 327 16.41 -9.01 -3.58
CA LYS A 327 15.12 -9.16 -4.27
C LYS A 327 15.27 -9.24 -5.79
N LEU A 328 16.14 -8.42 -6.38
CA LEU A 328 16.42 -8.46 -7.82
C LEU A 328 17.04 -9.80 -8.25
N ARG A 329 17.90 -10.39 -7.42
CA ARG A 329 18.46 -11.72 -7.66
C ARG A 329 17.40 -12.81 -7.59
N GLU A 330 16.50 -12.75 -6.61
CA GLU A 330 15.37 -13.67 -6.49
C GLU A 330 14.47 -13.65 -7.74
N LEU A 331 14.28 -12.46 -8.32
CA LEU A 331 13.44 -12.24 -9.50
C LEU A 331 14.18 -12.37 -10.84
N ASN A 332 15.48 -12.68 -10.86
CA ASN A 332 16.32 -12.64 -12.07
C ASN A 332 16.26 -11.29 -12.81
N LEU A 333 16.25 -10.17 -12.09
CA LEU A 333 16.26 -8.84 -12.68
C LEU A 333 17.68 -8.24 -12.61
N PRO A 334 18.30 -7.85 -13.74
CA PRO A 334 19.59 -7.17 -13.69
C PRO A 334 19.41 -5.72 -13.18
N PRO A 335 20.20 -5.26 -12.20
CA PRO A 335 20.18 -3.85 -11.80
C PRO A 335 20.78 -2.98 -12.91
N SER A 336 20.12 -1.87 -13.24
CA SER A 336 20.66 -0.84 -14.14
C SER A 336 21.92 -0.20 -13.55
N PRO A 337 22.85 0.29 -14.40
CA PRO A 337 24.04 0.98 -13.93
C PRO A 337 23.68 2.29 -13.21
N ARG A 338 24.68 2.86 -12.54
CA ARG A 338 24.57 4.19 -11.92
C ARG A 338 24.29 5.26 -12.98
N CYS A 339 23.45 6.24 -12.65
CA CYS A 339 23.12 7.39 -13.47
C CYS A 339 24.30 8.36 -13.62
N THR A 340 24.28 9.17 -14.67
CA THR A 340 25.27 10.23 -14.88
C THR A 340 25.15 11.33 -13.82
N ASP A 341 26.12 12.24 -13.77
CA ASP A 341 26.09 13.35 -12.81
C ASP A 341 25.00 14.37 -13.16
N GLU A 342 24.72 14.57 -14.44
CA GLU A 342 23.60 15.41 -14.92
C GLU A 342 22.25 14.84 -14.48
N GLU A 343 22.03 13.53 -14.72
CA GLU A 343 20.82 12.82 -14.28
C GLU A 343 20.66 12.93 -12.76
N PHE A 344 21.73 12.64 -12.00
CA PHE A 344 21.69 12.71 -10.54
C PHE A 344 21.38 14.11 -10.02
N LEU A 345 22.06 15.13 -10.54
CA LEU A 345 21.90 16.52 -10.09
C LEU A 345 20.46 16.98 -10.28
N ARG A 346 19.93 16.83 -11.49
CA ARG A 346 18.55 17.23 -11.80
C ARG A 346 17.55 16.49 -10.92
N ARG A 347 17.71 15.17 -10.81
CA ARG A 347 16.81 14.31 -10.05
C ARG A 347 16.81 14.64 -8.57
N ALA A 348 17.99 14.82 -7.96
CA ALA A 348 18.13 15.11 -6.55
C ALA A 348 17.50 16.47 -6.20
N PHE A 349 17.68 17.50 -7.04
CA PHE A 349 17.04 18.80 -6.87
C PHE A 349 15.51 18.72 -6.92
N LEU A 350 14.97 18.06 -7.95
CA LEU A 350 13.53 17.93 -8.13
C LEU A 350 12.85 17.11 -7.02
N ASP A 351 13.46 15.99 -6.61
CA ASP A 351 12.86 15.08 -5.62
C ASP A 351 12.98 15.60 -4.19
N THR A 352 14.05 16.33 -3.88
CA THR A 352 14.35 16.78 -2.52
C THR A 352 13.72 18.13 -2.20
N ILE A 353 13.72 19.05 -3.18
CA ILE A 353 13.34 20.46 -2.97
C ILE A 353 12.42 21.04 -4.05
N GLY A 354 12.01 20.24 -5.04
CA GLY A 354 10.97 20.64 -6.01
C GLY A 354 11.34 21.79 -6.95
N VAL A 355 12.63 22.01 -7.22
CA VAL A 355 13.12 23.04 -8.17
C VAL A 355 14.18 22.50 -9.10
N LEU A 356 14.48 23.24 -10.17
CA LEU A 356 15.63 22.95 -11.03
C LEU A 356 16.91 23.56 -10.43
N PRO A 357 18.07 22.92 -10.60
CA PRO A 357 19.35 23.57 -10.36
C PRO A 357 19.52 24.76 -11.31
N THR A 358 20.14 25.83 -10.85
CA THR A 358 20.54 26.96 -11.69
C THR A 358 21.68 26.54 -12.64
N ALA A 359 21.84 27.27 -13.75
CA ALA A 359 22.91 26.99 -14.71
C ALA A 359 24.31 27.05 -14.09
N GLU A 360 24.51 27.92 -13.09
CA GLU A 360 25.76 28.02 -12.34
C GLU A 360 25.99 26.80 -11.44
N GLU A 361 24.97 26.35 -10.70
CA GLU A 361 25.04 25.12 -9.89
C GLU A 361 25.35 23.89 -10.75
N VAL A 362 24.74 23.80 -11.94
CA VAL A 362 25.04 22.71 -12.89
C VAL A 362 26.51 22.74 -13.31
N ARG A 363 27.02 23.89 -13.74
CA ARG A 363 28.44 24.02 -14.13
C ARG A 363 29.38 23.69 -12.99
N ALA A 364 29.12 24.20 -11.80
CA ALA A 364 29.95 23.95 -10.62
C ALA A 364 29.99 22.45 -10.28
N PHE A 365 28.84 21.79 -10.27
CA PHE A 365 28.75 20.36 -9.93
C PHE A 365 29.40 19.44 -10.98
N LEU A 366 29.28 19.78 -12.27
CA LEU A 366 29.92 19.02 -13.34
C LEU A 366 31.43 19.27 -13.42
N ALA A 367 31.91 20.46 -13.01
CA ALA A 367 33.32 20.77 -12.92
C ALA A 367 34.01 20.10 -11.71
N ASP A 368 33.26 19.85 -10.63
CA ASP A 368 33.77 19.19 -9.44
C ASP A 368 34.10 17.71 -9.70
N ARG A 369 35.34 17.33 -9.37
CA ARG A 369 35.88 15.97 -9.51
C ARG A 369 36.02 15.24 -8.18
N SER A 370 35.57 15.85 -7.09
CA SER A 370 35.65 15.29 -5.74
C SER A 370 34.83 14.00 -5.65
N PRO A 371 35.37 12.91 -5.08
CA PRO A 371 34.66 11.64 -4.99
C PRO A 371 33.39 11.71 -4.11
N GLY A 372 33.33 12.70 -3.20
CA GLY A 372 32.21 12.95 -2.29
C GLY A 372 31.15 13.96 -2.78
N LYS A 373 31.29 14.53 -3.99
CA LYS A 373 30.45 15.66 -4.44
C LYS A 373 28.94 15.40 -4.39
N ARG A 374 28.51 14.15 -4.63
CA ARG A 374 27.09 13.77 -4.56
C ARG A 374 26.56 13.83 -3.13
N ASP A 375 27.38 13.50 -2.14
CA ASP A 375 27.00 13.54 -0.73
C ASP A 375 26.94 14.97 -0.21
N GLU A 376 27.93 15.78 -0.59
CA GLU A 376 27.95 17.21 -0.29
C GLU A 376 26.73 17.92 -0.89
N LEU A 377 26.35 17.56 -2.12
CA LEU A 377 25.11 18.04 -2.73
C LEU A 377 23.88 17.62 -1.92
N ILE A 378 23.77 16.34 -1.53
CA ILE A 378 22.64 15.85 -0.71
C ILE A 378 22.53 16.65 0.59
N GLU A 379 23.63 16.85 1.32
CA GLU A 379 23.61 17.63 2.57
C GLU A 379 23.22 19.09 2.34
N SER A 380 23.65 19.68 1.23
CA SER A 380 23.29 21.04 0.84
C SER A 380 21.77 21.15 0.58
N LEU A 381 21.21 20.23 -0.23
CA LEU A 381 19.79 20.24 -0.58
C LEU A 381 18.88 20.07 0.66
N LEU A 382 19.25 19.22 1.61
CA LEU A 382 18.47 19.00 2.85
C LEU A 382 18.44 20.22 3.79
N LYS A 383 19.31 21.21 3.58
CA LYS A 383 19.40 22.44 4.38
C LYS A 383 18.78 23.66 3.70
N ARG A 384 18.43 23.55 2.42
CA ARG A 384 17.89 24.65 1.64
C ARG A 384 16.49 25.07 2.10
N PRO A 385 16.13 26.36 2.00
CA PRO A 385 14.79 26.83 2.31
C PRO A 385 13.72 26.19 1.41
N GLU A 386 14.05 25.84 0.17
CA GLU A 386 13.14 25.16 -0.76
C GLU A 386 12.74 23.75 -0.28
N PHE A 387 13.56 23.10 0.56
CA PHE A 387 13.18 21.87 1.25
C PHE A 387 11.94 22.10 2.12
N VAL A 388 11.91 23.22 2.85
CA VAL A 388 10.77 23.58 3.71
C VAL A 388 9.53 23.79 2.86
N ASP A 389 9.65 24.52 1.75
CA ASP A 389 8.54 24.74 0.83
C ASP A 389 7.98 23.41 0.30
N TYR A 390 8.85 22.54 -0.22
CA TYR A 390 8.42 21.27 -0.81
C TYR A 390 7.75 20.32 0.20
N TRP A 391 8.39 20.06 1.35
CA TRP A 391 7.88 19.09 2.31
C TRP A 391 6.72 19.63 3.14
N SER A 392 6.68 20.93 3.45
CA SER A 392 5.49 21.52 4.08
C SER A 392 4.27 21.45 3.17
N TYR A 393 4.43 21.62 1.86
CA TYR A 393 3.34 21.48 0.89
C TYR A 393 2.78 20.05 0.87
N LYS A 394 3.67 19.05 0.86
CA LYS A 394 3.28 17.62 0.94
C LYS A 394 2.53 17.30 2.23
N TRP A 395 2.98 17.82 3.37
CA TRP A 395 2.27 17.64 4.64
C TRP A 395 0.95 18.42 4.69
N ALA A 396 0.89 19.59 4.07
CA ALA A 396 -0.36 20.35 3.94
C ALA A 396 -1.40 19.59 3.11
N ASP A 397 -0.98 18.84 2.09
CA ASP A 397 -1.87 17.92 1.37
C ASP A 397 -2.35 16.78 2.26
N LEU A 398 -1.44 16.11 2.97
CA LEU A 398 -1.78 15.00 3.87
C LEU A 398 -2.73 15.44 5.00
N LEU A 399 -2.57 16.67 5.49
CA LEU A 399 -3.32 17.23 6.61
C LEU A 399 -4.49 18.13 6.18
N LEU A 400 -4.80 18.14 4.87
CA LEU A 400 -5.97 18.79 4.29
C LEU A 400 -6.07 20.30 4.54
N VAL A 401 -4.96 21.03 4.53
CA VAL A 401 -4.95 22.47 4.77
C VAL A 401 -5.62 23.21 3.61
N ASN A 402 -6.82 23.78 3.84
CA ASN A 402 -7.54 24.56 2.84
C ASN A 402 -8.44 25.61 3.49
N SER A 403 -8.74 26.70 2.78
CA SER A 403 -9.69 27.74 3.27
C SER A 403 -11.15 27.49 2.86
N ASP A 404 -11.44 26.36 2.23
CA ASP A 404 -12.84 25.95 1.98
C ASP A 404 -13.51 25.50 3.29
N ARG A 405 -12.74 24.88 4.19
CA ARG A 405 -13.20 24.37 5.48
C ARG A 405 -12.66 25.13 6.69
N LEU A 406 -11.55 25.87 6.52
CA LEU A 406 -11.00 26.73 7.56
C LEU A 406 -11.21 28.20 7.20
N ALA A 407 -11.51 29.01 8.20
CA ALA A 407 -11.37 30.45 8.05
C ALA A 407 -9.93 30.80 7.66
N ARG A 408 -9.75 31.82 6.83
CA ARG A 408 -8.43 32.16 6.25
C ARG A 408 -7.33 32.35 7.30
N PRO A 409 -7.54 33.05 8.44
CA PRO A 409 -6.52 33.15 9.49
C PRO A 409 -6.12 31.78 10.08
N ALA A 410 -7.09 30.90 10.29
CA ALA A 410 -6.87 29.53 10.79
C ALA A 410 -6.11 28.66 9.79
N MET A 411 -6.45 28.75 8.49
CA MET A 411 -5.71 28.08 7.41
C MET A 411 -4.23 28.52 7.40
N PHE A 412 -3.97 29.83 7.47
CA PHE A 412 -2.59 30.36 7.53
C PHE A 412 -1.86 29.90 8.80
N ALA A 413 -2.53 29.94 9.96
CA ALA A 413 -1.95 29.46 11.21
C ALA A 413 -1.53 27.98 11.11
N PHE A 414 -2.38 27.13 10.53
CA PHE A 414 -2.07 25.72 10.36
C PHE A 414 -0.92 25.49 9.36
N ASN A 415 -0.97 26.13 8.19
CA ASN A 415 0.10 26.08 7.20
C ASN A 415 1.45 26.52 7.79
N ASN A 416 1.46 27.63 8.54
CA ASN A 416 2.68 28.16 9.16
C ASN A 416 3.21 27.25 10.26
N TRP A 417 2.33 26.62 11.03
CA TRP A 417 2.72 25.60 12.01
C TRP A 417 3.43 24.42 11.33
N ILE A 418 2.86 23.86 10.25
CA ILE A 418 3.51 22.77 9.49
C ILE A 418 4.87 23.21 8.95
N ARG A 419 4.94 24.40 8.33
CA ARG A 419 6.20 24.95 7.81
C ARG A 419 7.26 25.10 8.89
N HIS A 420 6.88 25.58 10.07
CA HIS A 420 7.78 25.71 11.20
C HIS A 420 8.36 24.36 11.63
N GLN A 421 7.50 23.33 11.78
CA GLN A 421 7.96 22.00 12.17
C GLN A 421 8.93 21.38 11.16
N VAL A 422 8.69 21.56 9.86
CA VAL A 422 9.60 21.10 8.80
C VAL A 422 10.93 21.86 8.85
N ALA A 423 10.89 23.19 9.02
CA ALA A 423 12.09 24.02 9.11
C ALA A 423 12.95 23.65 10.33
N ALA A 424 12.31 23.36 11.47
CA ALA A 424 12.97 22.92 12.70
C ALA A 424 13.52 21.49 12.63
N ASN A 425 13.22 20.73 11.57
CA ASN A 425 13.47 19.29 11.48
C ASN A 425 12.89 18.54 12.68
N THR A 426 11.68 18.90 13.11
CA THR A 426 11.00 18.22 14.22
C THR A 426 10.88 16.73 13.89
N PRO A 427 11.35 15.82 14.76
CA PRO A 427 11.16 14.38 14.61
C PRO A 427 9.71 14.00 14.35
N TRP A 428 9.46 13.00 13.50
CA TRP A 428 8.09 12.68 13.07
C TRP A 428 7.18 12.21 14.22
N ASP A 429 7.71 11.48 15.19
CA ASP A 429 7.00 11.13 16.43
C ASP A 429 6.54 12.38 17.20
N ARG A 430 7.42 13.37 17.34
CA ARG A 430 7.10 14.63 18.03
C ARG A 430 6.10 15.47 17.24
N PHE A 431 6.29 15.58 15.93
CA PHE A 431 5.35 16.27 15.03
C PHE A 431 3.93 15.72 15.22
N VAL A 432 3.78 14.39 15.16
CA VAL A 432 2.47 13.74 15.24
C VAL A 432 1.90 13.81 16.66
N ARG A 433 2.74 13.63 17.69
CA ARG A 433 2.30 13.79 19.08
C ARG A 433 1.72 15.18 19.33
N GLU A 434 2.46 16.23 18.98
CA GLU A 434 2.03 17.63 19.17
C GLU A 434 0.73 17.94 18.42
N LEU A 435 0.57 17.39 17.22
CA LEU A 435 -0.65 17.53 16.43
C LEU A 435 -1.86 16.83 17.08
N VAL A 436 -1.68 15.56 17.47
CA VAL A 436 -2.74 14.74 18.08
C VAL A 436 -3.09 15.21 19.48
N THR A 437 -2.19 15.83 20.23
CA THR A 437 -2.50 16.38 21.57
C THR A 437 -2.76 17.89 21.54
N ALA A 438 -2.90 18.49 20.35
CA ALA A 438 -3.08 19.93 20.19
C ALA A 438 -4.28 20.46 21.00
N ARG A 439 -4.07 21.61 21.65
CA ARG A 439 -5.05 22.28 22.51
C ARG A 439 -4.80 23.79 22.52
N GLY A 440 -5.77 24.54 23.04
CA GLY A 440 -5.71 26.00 23.13
C GLY A 440 -6.23 26.67 21.86
N SER A 441 -5.82 27.92 21.65
CA SER A 441 -6.19 28.71 20.47
C SER A 441 -5.62 28.09 19.20
N THR A 442 -6.46 27.90 18.19
CA THR A 442 -6.03 27.42 16.88
C THR A 442 -5.28 28.45 16.05
N LEU A 443 -5.26 29.72 16.48
CA LEU A 443 -4.46 30.76 15.84
C LEU A 443 -3.05 30.84 16.44
N GLU A 444 -2.91 30.58 17.75
CA GLU A 444 -1.62 30.50 18.44
C GLU A 444 -0.94 29.14 18.21
N ASN A 445 -1.71 28.06 18.35
CA ASN A 445 -1.29 26.69 18.06
C ASN A 445 -2.00 26.19 16.79
N GLY A 446 -1.39 26.47 15.64
CA GLY A 446 -1.94 26.11 14.32
C GLY A 446 -2.30 24.63 14.16
N GLY A 447 -1.62 23.72 14.88
CA GLY A 447 -1.91 22.28 14.89
C GLY A 447 -3.33 21.94 15.36
N GLY A 448 -3.95 22.79 16.19
CA GLY A 448 -5.33 22.60 16.63
C GLY A 448 -6.37 22.62 15.49
N ASN A 449 -6.04 23.21 14.33
CA ASN A 449 -6.93 23.21 13.17
C ASN A 449 -7.12 21.83 12.54
N PHE A 450 -6.28 20.85 12.88
CA PHE A 450 -6.52 19.45 12.53
C PHE A 450 -7.87 18.95 13.05
N TYR A 451 -8.29 19.40 14.24
CA TYR A 451 -9.61 19.10 14.81
C TYR A 451 -10.75 19.93 14.22
N VAL A 452 -10.45 21.11 13.67
CA VAL A 452 -11.47 21.97 13.04
C VAL A 452 -11.87 21.41 11.67
N LEU A 453 -10.92 20.81 10.94
CA LEU A 453 -11.17 20.11 9.67
C LEU A 453 -11.99 18.82 9.82
N HIS A 454 -12.05 18.27 11.03
CA HIS A 454 -12.58 16.96 11.35
C HIS A 454 -13.37 17.02 12.67
N ASP A 455 -14.59 17.57 12.60
CA ASP A 455 -15.44 17.87 13.75
C ASP A 455 -16.09 16.65 14.42
N GLU A 456 -16.07 15.49 13.75
CA GLU A 456 -16.63 14.24 14.26
C GLU A 456 -15.55 13.25 14.73
N PRO A 457 -15.72 12.56 15.88
CA PRO A 457 -14.77 11.55 16.36
C PRO A 457 -14.49 10.43 15.35
N THR A 458 -15.50 10.08 14.54
CA THR A 458 -15.36 9.08 13.47
C THR A 458 -14.51 9.59 12.30
N ALA A 459 -14.65 10.86 11.92
CA ALA A 459 -13.80 11.48 10.90
C ALA A 459 -12.35 11.62 11.39
N MET A 460 -12.16 11.97 12.67
CA MET A 460 -10.83 11.99 13.31
C MET A 460 -10.17 10.62 13.35
N ALA A 461 -10.92 9.55 13.62
CA ALA A 461 -10.40 8.19 13.57
C ALA A 461 -9.91 7.82 12.17
N GLU A 462 -10.72 8.08 11.15
CA GLU A 462 -10.41 7.75 9.75
C GLU A 462 -9.21 8.55 9.23
N THR A 463 -9.16 9.87 9.47
CA THR A 463 -8.03 10.70 9.02
C THR A 463 -6.73 10.36 9.75
N THR A 464 -6.77 10.09 11.06
CA THR A 464 -5.58 9.73 11.86
C THR A 464 -4.99 8.40 11.40
N THR A 465 -5.85 7.38 11.17
CA THR A 465 -5.41 6.06 10.69
C THR A 465 -4.83 6.14 9.29
N GLN A 466 -5.46 6.89 8.38
CA GLN A 466 -4.98 7.02 7.00
C GLN A 466 -3.69 7.87 6.91
N ALA A 467 -3.59 8.96 7.67
CA ALA A 467 -2.42 9.82 7.68
C ALA A 467 -1.19 9.14 8.31
N PHE A 468 -1.36 8.52 9.49
CA PHE A 468 -0.22 8.12 10.33
C PHE A 468 0.01 6.62 10.39
N LEU A 469 -1.00 5.78 10.13
CA LEU A 469 -0.85 4.33 10.06
C LEU A 469 -0.86 3.81 8.60
N GLY A 470 -1.20 4.68 7.63
CA GLY A 470 -1.19 4.32 6.21
C GLY A 470 -2.27 3.30 5.86
N MET A 471 -3.38 3.26 6.60
CA MET A 471 -4.47 2.31 6.38
C MET A 471 -5.83 2.96 6.58
N SER A 472 -6.82 2.48 5.82
CA SER A 472 -8.22 2.88 6.04
C SER A 472 -8.93 1.89 6.95
N VAL A 473 -9.57 2.39 8.00
CA VAL A 473 -10.47 1.61 8.87
C VAL A 473 -11.95 1.92 8.61
N GLY A 474 -12.27 2.77 7.63
CA GLY A 474 -13.64 3.27 7.41
C GLY A 474 -14.67 2.18 7.12
N CYS A 475 -14.28 1.08 6.46
CA CYS A 475 -15.18 -0.06 6.26
C CYS A 475 -15.60 -0.72 7.59
N ALA A 476 -14.75 -0.65 8.61
CA ALA A 476 -15.03 -1.17 9.94
C ALA A 476 -16.15 -0.41 10.66
N LYS A 477 -16.57 0.78 10.18
CA LYS A 477 -17.64 1.60 10.77
C LYS A 477 -19.01 0.92 10.79
N CYS A 478 -19.32 0.14 9.76
CA CYS A 478 -20.65 -0.45 9.57
C CYS A 478 -20.68 -1.98 9.76
N HIS A 479 -19.55 -2.65 9.58
CA HIS A 479 -19.37 -4.09 9.69
C HIS A 479 -17.89 -4.39 9.98
N ASN A 480 -17.50 -5.62 10.34
CA ASN A 480 -16.06 -5.96 10.40
C ASN A 480 -15.39 -5.75 9.04
N HIS A 481 -14.15 -5.27 9.02
CA HIS A 481 -13.47 -4.96 7.78
C HIS A 481 -13.31 -6.21 6.89
N PRO A 482 -13.68 -6.17 5.60
CA PRO A 482 -13.74 -7.38 4.76
C PRO A 482 -12.36 -7.88 4.33
N MET A 483 -11.36 -6.99 4.35
CA MET A 483 -9.99 -7.25 3.89
C MET A 483 -8.96 -6.98 5.00
N GLU A 484 -9.39 -6.83 6.26
CA GLU A 484 -8.50 -6.60 7.41
C GLU A 484 -9.04 -7.28 8.65
N LYS A 485 -8.19 -7.40 9.67
CA LYS A 485 -8.58 -7.93 10.98
C LYS A 485 -9.50 -7.02 11.80
N TRP A 486 -9.63 -5.74 11.41
CA TRP A 486 -10.32 -4.73 12.21
C TRP A 486 -11.82 -4.98 12.34
N THR A 487 -12.29 -5.03 13.57
CA THR A 487 -13.70 -5.22 13.90
C THR A 487 -14.46 -3.90 14.04
N ASN A 488 -15.79 -3.98 13.98
CA ASN A 488 -16.65 -2.83 14.26
C ASN A 488 -16.45 -2.28 15.68
N ASP A 489 -16.23 -3.17 16.65
CA ASP A 489 -16.00 -2.79 18.04
C ASP A 489 -14.66 -2.04 18.19
N GLU A 490 -13.61 -2.51 17.51
CA GLU A 490 -12.30 -1.83 17.48
C GLU A 490 -12.37 -0.46 16.79
N TYR A 491 -13.14 -0.32 15.71
CA TYR A 491 -13.37 0.97 15.07
C TYR A 491 -13.99 1.98 16.05
N PHE A 492 -15.08 1.59 16.73
CA PHE A 492 -15.74 2.49 17.67
C PHE A 492 -14.92 2.73 18.93
N GLY A 493 -14.15 1.74 19.39
CA GLY A 493 -13.18 1.92 20.47
C GLY A 493 -12.08 2.92 20.10
N PHE A 494 -11.55 2.85 18.87
CA PHE A 494 -10.56 3.81 18.38
C PHE A 494 -11.15 5.21 18.21
N ALA A 495 -12.32 5.33 17.60
CA ALA A 495 -13.01 6.62 17.47
C ALA A 495 -13.39 7.24 18.82
N ASN A 496 -13.65 6.41 19.85
CA ASN A 496 -13.97 6.90 21.19
C ASN A 496 -12.77 7.57 21.90
N LEU A 497 -11.54 7.43 21.38
CA LEU A 497 -10.38 8.21 21.84
C LEU A 497 -10.53 9.72 21.55
N PHE A 498 -11.31 10.08 20.52
CA PHE A 498 -11.56 11.48 20.14
C PHE A 498 -12.89 12.02 20.70
N ALA A 499 -13.72 11.18 21.30
CA ALA A 499 -15.09 11.52 21.69
C ALA A 499 -15.20 12.63 22.75
N ARG A 500 -14.11 12.99 23.43
CA ARG A 500 -14.06 14.07 24.44
C ARG A 500 -13.37 15.34 23.95
N VAL A 501 -12.88 15.38 22.73
CA VAL A 501 -12.30 16.60 22.16
C VAL A 501 -13.42 17.55 21.77
N ARG A 502 -13.35 18.80 22.21
CA ARG A 502 -14.35 19.82 21.92
C ARG A 502 -13.67 21.09 21.42
N ALA A 503 -14.42 21.85 20.64
CA ALA A 503 -14.05 23.17 20.18
C ALA A 503 -15.12 24.17 20.61
N LYS A 504 -14.69 25.35 21.07
CA LYS A 504 -15.56 26.52 21.24
C LYS A 504 -15.00 27.71 20.47
N ASN A 505 -15.84 28.69 20.12
CA ASN A 505 -15.38 29.90 19.45
C ASN A 505 -14.41 30.69 20.34
N GLY A 506 -13.34 31.20 19.73
CA GLY A 506 -12.43 32.15 20.34
C GLY A 506 -12.94 33.60 20.25
N ALA A 507 -12.05 34.54 20.56
CA ALA A 507 -12.34 35.97 20.48
C ALA A 507 -12.08 36.55 19.09
N ALA A 508 -11.16 35.94 18.32
CA ALA A 508 -10.81 36.38 16.97
C ALA A 508 -11.60 35.63 15.88
N ASP A 509 -11.71 36.24 14.70
CA ASP A 509 -12.34 35.60 13.54
C ASP A 509 -11.58 34.32 13.14
N GLY A 510 -12.34 33.25 12.90
CA GLY A 510 -11.78 31.93 12.61
C GLY A 510 -11.13 31.20 13.78
N GLU A 511 -11.05 31.81 14.97
CA GLU A 511 -10.43 31.19 16.13
C GLU A 511 -11.32 30.13 16.77
N LYS A 512 -10.73 28.97 17.07
CA LYS A 512 -11.32 27.94 17.91
C LYS A 512 -10.42 27.67 19.10
N LEU A 513 -11.01 27.36 20.24
CA LEU A 513 -10.31 26.89 21.43
C LEU A 513 -10.56 25.38 21.56
N ILE A 514 -9.51 24.58 21.33
CA ILE A 514 -9.56 23.12 21.43
C ILE A 514 -9.26 22.69 22.87
N PHE A 515 -10.11 21.85 23.44
CA PHE A 515 -9.95 21.32 24.80
C PHE A 515 -10.51 19.90 24.93
N ALA A 516 -10.03 19.16 25.93
CA ALA A 516 -10.58 17.86 26.31
C ALA A 516 -11.64 18.06 27.40
N ALA A 517 -12.83 17.51 27.19
CA ALA A 517 -13.90 17.45 28.18
C ALA A 517 -13.71 16.26 29.13
N ASN A 518 -14.30 16.34 30.33
CA ASN A 518 -14.21 15.27 31.34
C ASN A 518 -15.22 14.14 31.13
N ALA A 519 -16.18 14.31 30.21
CA ALA A 519 -17.23 13.34 29.94
C ALA A 519 -17.63 13.36 28.46
N GLY A 520 -18.29 12.29 28.01
CA GLY A 520 -18.73 12.10 26.64
C GLY A 520 -18.10 10.85 26.03
N ASP A 521 -18.95 10.05 25.39
CA ASP A 521 -18.57 8.80 24.74
C ASP A 521 -19.31 8.64 23.41
N LEU A 522 -18.63 8.02 22.44
CA LEU A 522 -19.21 7.69 21.15
C LEU A 522 -20.01 6.38 21.27
N VAL A 523 -21.33 6.49 21.12
CA VAL A 523 -22.22 5.32 21.09
C VAL A 523 -22.04 4.57 19.78
N GLN A 524 -21.81 3.26 19.86
CA GLN A 524 -21.82 2.37 18.70
C GLN A 524 -23.27 2.09 18.28
N PRO A 525 -23.69 2.40 17.04
CA PRO A 525 -25.07 2.22 16.61
C PRO A 525 -25.58 0.78 16.69
N ARG A 526 -24.70 -0.20 16.45
CA ARG A 526 -25.04 -1.63 16.44
C ARG A 526 -25.48 -2.16 17.81
N THR A 527 -24.77 -1.75 18.87
CA THR A 527 -25.00 -2.26 20.24
C THR A 527 -25.80 -1.29 21.09
N GLY A 528 -25.95 -0.03 20.66
CA GLY A 528 -26.59 1.03 21.43
C GLY A 528 -25.78 1.45 22.67
N ARG A 529 -24.51 1.03 22.77
CA ARG A 529 -23.62 1.32 23.90
C ARG A 529 -22.25 1.80 23.40
N PRO A 530 -21.50 2.60 24.17
CA PRO A 530 -20.15 2.96 23.80
C PRO A 530 -19.19 1.78 23.94
N GLN A 531 -18.16 1.75 23.10
CA GLN A 531 -17.02 0.84 23.25
C GLN A 531 -15.94 1.51 24.12
N PRO A 532 -15.26 0.77 25.02
CA PRO A 532 -14.12 1.31 25.75
C PRO A 532 -13.08 1.92 24.79
N PRO A 533 -12.60 3.15 25.04
CA PRO A 533 -11.65 3.81 24.17
C PRO A 533 -10.35 3.01 24.11
N ARG A 534 -9.88 2.67 22.90
CA ARG A 534 -8.69 1.83 22.72
C ARG A 534 -7.93 2.16 21.44
N PRO A 535 -6.60 2.12 21.44
CA PRO A 535 -5.86 2.02 20.20
C PRO A 535 -6.20 0.70 19.46
N LEU A 536 -5.95 0.63 18.15
CA LEU A 536 -6.36 -0.51 17.33
C LEU A 536 -5.77 -1.84 17.83
N ASP A 537 -4.45 -1.92 18.00
CA ASP A 537 -3.73 -3.06 18.62
C ASP A 537 -3.28 -2.74 20.06
N GLY A 538 -3.96 -1.81 20.73
CA GLY A 538 -3.64 -1.39 22.10
C GLY A 538 -4.66 -1.89 23.12
N PRO A 539 -4.29 -1.95 24.41
CA PRO A 539 -5.23 -2.24 25.48
C PRO A 539 -6.31 -1.14 25.59
N PRO A 540 -7.54 -1.48 26.00
CA PRO A 540 -8.57 -0.49 26.25
C PRO A 540 -8.32 0.31 27.53
N LEU A 541 -8.75 1.57 27.50
CA LEU A 541 -8.87 2.42 28.68
C LEU A 541 -10.26 2.26 29.31
N PRO A 542 -10.38 2.39 30.64
CA PRO A 542 -11.68 2.50 31.31
C PRO A 542 -12.50 3.69 30.76
N LEU A 543 -13.80 3.50 30.59
CA LEU A 543 -14.71 4.55 30.10
C LEU A 543 -14.71 5.79 31.01
N ASP A 544 -14.58 5.57 32.32
CA ASP A 544 -14.55 6.58 33.39
C ASP A 544 -13.17 7.19 33.64
N SER A 545 -12.14 6.82 32.86
CA SER A 545 -10.81 7.44 32.96
C SER A 545 -10.90 8.97 32.86
N ALA A 546 -10.24 9.68 33.78
CA ALA A 546 -10.16 11.14 33.82
C ALA A 546 -9.05 11.72 32.93
N GLU A 547 -8.23 10.86 32.31
CA GLU A 547 -7.10 11.28 31.47
C GLU A 547 -7.59 11.79 30.10
N ASP A 548 -6.82 12.70 29.49
CA ASP A 548 -7.00 13.01 28.08
C ASP A 548 -6.63 11.77 27.25
N ARG A 549 -7.66 11.12 26.70
CA ARG A 549 -7.55 9.88 25.91
C ARG A 549 -6.54 10.00 24.76
N ARG A 550 -6.28 11.22 24.28
CA ARG A 550 -5.31 11.50 23.21
C ARG A 550 -3.86 11.31 23.63
N GLU A 551 -3.53 11.47 24.92
CA GLU A 551 -2.16 11.19 25.40
C GLU A 551 -1.83 9.70 25.29
N THR A 552 -2.78 8.83 25.65
CA THR A 552 -2.65 7.37 25.44
C THR A 552 -2.53 7.05 23.95
N LEU A 553 -3.37 7.66 23.12
CA LEU A 553 -3.28 7.49 21.66
C LEU A 553 -1.92 7.93 21.14
N ALA A 554 -1.45 9.13 21.49
CA ALA A 554 -0.19 9.67 21.01
C ALA A 554 0.98 8.78 21.43
N HIS A 555 1.01 8.32 22.69
CA HIS A 555 2.03 7.39 23.18
C HIS A 555 2.04 6.06 22.40
N TRP A 556 0.88 5.47 22.13
CA TRP A 556 0.79 4.24 21.33
C TRP A 556 1.17 4.47 19.86
N LEU A 557 0.67 5.57 19.28
CA LEU A 557 0.83 5.90 17.87
C LEU A 557 2.30 6.12 17.53
N THR A 558 3.03 6.84 18.38
CA THR A 558 4.40 7.23 18.13
C THR A 558 5.43 6.30 18.79
N SER A 559 4.99 5.18 19.35
CA SER A 559 5.86 4.16 19.91
C SER A 559 6.77 3.55 18.84
N ARG A 560 8.02 3.26 19.22
CA ARG A 560 8.98 2.50 18.40
C ARG A 560 8.49 1.09 18.06
N GLU A 561 7.64 0.50 18.93
CA GLU A 561 7.07 -0.83 18.73
C GLU A 561 5.76 -0.81 17.91
N ASN A 562 5.27 0.38 17.52
CA ASN A 562 4.07 0.47 16.70
C ASN A 562 4.36 -0.15 15.31
N PRO A 563 3.64 -1.20 14.90
CA PRO A 563 3.97 -1.92 13.67
C PRO A 563 3.58 -1.17 12.40
N TYR A 564 2.93 -0.01 12.48
CA TYR A 564 2.42 0.72 11.32
C TYR A 564 3.05 2.11 11.15
N PHE A 565 3.29 2.83 12.26
CA PHE A 565 3.65 4.25 12.24
C PHE A 565 4.92 4.55 11.42
N ALA A 566 6.03 3.88 11.74
CA ALA A 566 7.27 4.06 11.00
C ALA A 566 7.16 3.55 9.55
N ARG A 567 6.45 2.45 9.31
CA ARG A 567 6.26 1.89 7.97
C ARG A 567 5.48 2.84 7.07
N SER A 568 4.43 3.45 7.57
CA SER A 568 3.58 4.40 6.84
C SER A 568 4.41 5.57 6.32
N ILE A 569 5.14 6.25 7.20
CA ILE A 569 5.93 7.42 6.81
C ILE A 569 7.12 7.03 5.93
N VAL A 570 7.78 5.90 6.20
CA VAL A 570 8.85 5.38 5.34
C VAL A 570 8.31 5.14 3.93
N ASN A 571 7.16 4.49 3.78
CA ASN A 571 6.60 4.17 2.48
C ASN A 571 6.18 5.43 1.69
N ARG A 572 5.63 6.45 2.38
CA ARG A 572 5.30 7.76 1.77
C ARG A 572 6.55 8.51 1.30
N VAL A 573 7.58 8.58 2.14
CA VAL A 573 8.88 9.19 1.77
C VAL A 573 9.52 8.40 0.63
N TRP A 574 9.46 7.07 0.66
CA TRP A 574 9.97 6.20 -0.39
C TRP A 574 9.30 6.47 -1.74
N LYS A 575 7.96 6.50 -1.79
CA LYS A 575 7.23 6.86 -3.01
C LYS A 575 7.60 8.25 -3.50
N ASN A 576 7.87 9.20 -2.61
CA ASN A 576 8.35 10.53 -3.01
C ASN A 576 9.67 10.47 -3.78
N PHE A 577 10.59 9.53 -3.53
CA PHE A 577 11.85 9.42 -4.28
C PHE A 577 11.81 8.45 -5.45
N TYR A 578 11.00 7.38 -5.39
CA TYR A 578 10.99 6.34 -6.44
C TYR A 578 9.77 6.36 -7.35
N GLY A 579 8.74 7.15 -7.03
CA GLY A 579 7.46 7.23 -7.76
C GLY A 579 6.49 6.09 -7.44
N VAL A 580 7.00 4.97 -6.94
CA VAL A 580 6.23 3.80 -6.49
C VAL A 580 6.65 3.42 -5.07
N GLY A 581 5.66 3.23 -4.19
CA GLY A 581 5.89 2.78 -2.82
C GLY A 581 6.39 1.33 -2.76
N VAL A 582 7.02 0.95 -1.65
CA VAL A 582 7.31 -0.48 -1.39
C VAL A 582 5.99 -1.23 -1.22
N ILE A 583 5.02 -0.59 -0.57
CA ILE A 583 3.60 -0.91 -0.65
C ILE A 583 2.93 0.14 -1.55
N GLU A 584 2.17 -0.30 -2.56
CA GLU A 584 1.44 0.58 -3.47
C GLU A 584 -0.03 0.15 -3.46
N ALA A 585 -1.01 1.02 -3.17
CA ALA A 585 -0.88 2.44 -2.82
C ALA A 585 -0.28 2.71 -1.42
N VAL A 586 0.28 3.91 -1.20
CA VAL A 586 1.00 4.27 0.03
C VAL A 586 0.12 4.42 1.28
N ASP A 587 -1.19 4.54 1.09
CA ASP A 587 -2.22 4.61 2.13
C ASP A 587 -3.02 3.30 2.24
N ASP A 588 -2.48 2.22 1.69
CA ASP A 588 -3.03 0.87 1.74
C ASP A 588 -2.04 -0.14 2.34
N LEU A 589 -1.59 0.10 3.59
CA LEU A 589 -0.70 -0.79 4.37
C LEU A 589 -1.45 -1.99 4.98
N ARG A 590 -2.49 -2.43 4.30
CA ARG A 590 -3.24 -3.64 4.66
C ARG A 590 -2.34 -4.86 4.60
N VAL A 591 -2.60 -5.83 5.47
CA VAL A 591 -1.94 -7.14 5.42
C VAL A 591 -2.15 -7.72 4.02
N THR A 592 -3.37 -7.60 3.46
CA THR A 592 -3.74 -8.07 2.10
C THR A 592 -3.07 -7.33 0.94
N ASN A 593 -2.29 -6.27 1.20
CA ASN A 593 -1.48 -5.56 0.22
C ASN A 593 -0.01 -5.55 0.65
N PRO A 594 0.70 -6.69 0.54
CA PRO A 594 2.05 -6.80 1.08
C PRO A 594 3.06 -5.94 0.31
N ALA A 595 4.16 -5.65 0.99
CA ALA A 595 5.31 -4.96 0.43
C ALA A 595 5.97 -5.78 -0.69
N SER A 596 6.39 -5.11 -1.78
CA SER A 596 7.21 -5.74 -2.83
C SER A 596 8.58 -6.18 -2.34
N ASN A 597 9.01 -5.63 -1.20
CA ASN A 597 10.20 -6.05 -0.48
C ASN A 597 9.99 -5.83 1.03
N GLU A 598 9.41 -6.82 1.69
CA GLU A 598 9.09 -6.76 3.12
C GLU A 598 10.35 -6.55 4.00
N LYS A 599 11.47 -7.20 3.64
CA LYS A 599 12.74 -7.03 4.36
C LYS A 599 13.22 -5.58 4.30
N LEU A 600 13.13 -4.94 3.13
CA LEU A 600 13.50 -3.54 2.92
C LEU A 600 12.64 -2.59 3.75
N LEU A 601 11.31 -2.72 3.65
CA LEU A 601 10.40 -1.84 4.40
C LEU A 601 10.58 -2.01 5.91
N SER A 602 10.71 -3.24 6.39
CA SER A 602 10.98 -3.52 7.80
C SER A 602 12.32 -2.94 8.27
N ALA A 603 13.39 -3.08 7.49
CA ALA A 603 14.70 -2.53 7.83
C ALA A 603 14.68 -0.99 7.86
N ALA A 604 14.04 -0.36 6.87
CA ALA A 604 13.93 1.10 6.81
C ALA A 604 13.05 1.67 7.94
N ALA A 605 11.93 1.01 8.27
CA ALA A 605 11.08 1.39 9.41
C ALA A 605 11.81 1.29 10.75
N ARG A 606 12.54 0.19 10.99
CA ARG A 606 13.36 0.03 12.20
C ARG A 606 14.47 1.09 12.25
N SER A 607 15.19 1.29 11.15
CA SER A 607 16.24 2.31 11.06
C SER A 607 15.72 3.71 11.37
N LEU A 608 14.52 4.07 10.89
CA LEU A 608 13.91 5.36 11.20
C LEU A 608 13.57 5.48 12.69
N ALA A 609 12.95 4.45 13.27
CA ALA A 609 12.57 4.47 14.68
C ALA A 609 13.81 4.50 15.60
N ASP A 610 14.88 3.79 15.24
CA ASP A 610 16.16 3.77 15.96
C ASP A 610 16.89 5.12 15.92
N GLN A 611 16.68 5.88 14.84
CA GLN A 611 17.22 7.25 14.67
C GLN A 611 16.30 8.33 15.27
N GLY A 612 15.34 7.94 16.12
CA GLY A 612 14.42 8.89 16.74
C GLY A 612 13.54 9.61 15.72
N PHE A 613 13.10 8.91 14.67
CA PHE A 613 12.18 9.41 13.66
C PHE A 613 12.65 10.66 12.87
N ASP A 614 13.97 10.82 12.68
CA ASP A 614 14.55 11.85 11.80
C ASP A 614 14.28 11.57 10.32
N LEU A 615 13.32 12.30 9.74
CA LEU A 615 12.97 12.13 8.33
C LEU A 615 14.10 12.58 7.39
N LYS A 616 14.89 13.61 7.72
CA LYS A 616 16.04 13.98 6.89
C LYS A 616 17.11 12.89 6.88
N GLY A 617 17.31 12.20 8.01
CA GLY A 617 18.12 10.98 8.12
C GLY A 617 17.70 9.88 7.14
N LEU A 618 16.40 9.58 7.09
CA LEU A 618 15.84 8.63 6.13
C LEU A 618 16.06 9.09 4.67
N MET A 619 15.72 10.33 4.34
CA MET A 619 15.87 10.88 2.99
C MET A 619 17.32 10.84 2.52
N ARG A 620 18.28 11.21 3.38
CA ARG A 620 19.71 11.09 3.14
C ARG A 620 20.10 9.66 2.80
N THR A 621 19.65 8.69 3.60
CA THR A 621 19.94 7.26 3.38
C THR A 621 19.44 6.77 2.02
N ILE A 622 18.23 7.21 1.62
CA ILE A 622 17.66 6.91 0.30
C ILE A 622 18.51 7.53 -0.82
N LEU A 623 18.76 8.84 -0.77
CA LEU A 623 19.51 9.58 -1.79
C LEU A 623 20.95 9.05 -1.98
N GLN A 624 21.56 8.59 -0.89
CA GLN A 624 22.92 8.03 -0.89
C GLN A 624 22.99 6.61 -1.47
N SER A 625 21.89 5.86 -1.51
CA SER A 625 21.86 4.49 -2.00
C SER A 625 22.22 4.39 -3.49
N GLU A 626 22.92 3.32 -3.87
CA GLU A 626 23.17 3.04 -5.29
C GLU A 626 21.87 2.73 -6.04
N THR A 627 20.85 2.24 -5.33
CA THR A 627 19.50 1.99 -5.83
C THR A 627 18.82 3.27 -6.31
N TYR A 628 18.81 4.35 -5.51
CA TYR A 628 18.28 5.64 -5.94
C TYR A 628 19.09 6.23 -7.11
N GLN A 629 20.40 5.98 -7.12
CA GLN A 629 21.31 6.49 -8.12
C GLN A 629 21.40 5.61 -9.38
N ARG A 630 20.47 4.67 -9.62
CA ARG A 630 20.41 3.93 -10.89
C ARG A 630 19.91 4.83 -12.03
N SER A 631 20.40 4.58 -13.24
CA SER A 631 19.85 5.20 -14.45
C SER A 631 18.40 4.77 -14.68
N SER A 632 17.61 5.63 -15.31
CA SER A 632 16.27 5.26 -15.79
C SER A 632 16.26 4.53 -17.12
N ALA A 633 17.39 4.56 -17.85
CA ALA A 633 17.56 3.78 -19.06
C ALA A 633 17.36 2.28 -18.74
N PRO A 634 16.36 1.63 -19.35
CA PRO A 634 16.12 0.22 -19.10
C PRO A 634 17.19 -0.65 -19.75
N LEU A 635 17.59 -1.70 -19.06
CA LEU A 635 18.25 -2.85 -19.67
C LEU A 635 17.19 -3.78 -20.27
N PRO A 636 17.49 -4.57 -21.31
CA PRO A 636 16.54 -5.53 -21.87
C PRO A 636 15.90 -6.43 -20.81
N GLY A 637 16.68 -6.88 -19.81
CA GLY A 637 16.19 -7.76 -18.75
C GLY A 637 15.36 -7.09 -17.65
N ASN A 638 15.30 -5.75 -17.58
CA ASN A 638 14.55 -5.03 -16.55
C ASN A 638 13.54 -4.01 -17.10
N ALA A 639 13.34 -3.96 -18.41
CA ALA A 639 12.42 -3.00 -19.05
C ALA A 639 10.97 -3.13 -18.54
N ALA A 640 10.54 -4.37 -18.24
CA ALA A 640 9.21 -4.69 -17.72
C ALA A 640 9.08 -4.55 -16.20
N ASP A 641 10.18 -4.25 -15.48
CA ASP A 641 10.11 -3.96 -14.04
C ASP A 641 9.52 -2.56 -13.82
N THR A 642 8.55 -2.48 -12.93
CA THR A 642 7.83 -1.26 -12.54
C THR A 642 7.74 -1.08 -11.02
N ARG A 643 8.29 -2.01 -10.22
CA ARG A 643 8.08 -2.03 -8.75
C ARG A 643 9.26 -2.52 -7.92
N PHE A 644 10.23 -3.24 -8.48
CA PHE A 644 11.33 -3.87 -7.74
C PHE A 644 12.62 -3.05 -7.69
N TYR A 645 12.58 -1.84 -8.23
CA TYR A 645 13.65 -0.85 -8.24
C TYR A 645 14.89 -1.29 -9.03
N ALA A 646 14.76 -2.14 -10.05
CA ALA A 646 15.89 -2.53 -10.90
C ALA A 646 16.51 -1.33 -11.63
N ARG A 647 15.75 -0.25 -11.81
CA ARG A 647 16.13 1.04 -12.39
C ARG A 647 15.35 2.17 -11.73
N TYR A 648 15.70 3.41 -12.05
CA TYR A 648 14.84 4.54 -11.72
C TYR A 648 13.67 4.61 -12.70
N TYR A 649 12.45 4.88 -12.23
CA TYR A 649 11.27 4.97 -13.08
C TYR A 649 10.98 6.43 -13.42
N PRO A 650 11.01 6.82 -14.71
CA PRO A 650 10.63 8.17 -15.11
C PRO A 650 9.21 8.49 -14.67
N ARG A 651 9.02 9.66 -14.08
CA ARG A 651 7.72 10.10 -13.54
C ARG A 651 7.46 11.56 -13.85
N ARG A 652 6.21 11.89 -14.14
CA ARG A 652 5.81 13.26 -14.43
C ARG A 652 6.05 14.12 -13.20
N LEU A 653 6.56 15.34 -13.40
CA LEU A 653 6.65 16.32 -12.34
C LEU A 653 5.26 16.66 -11.78
N MET A 654 5.22 16.91 -10.47
CA MET A 654 4.04 17.48 -9.81
C MET A 654 3.61 18.77 -10.52
N ALA A 655 2.31 19.06 -10.53
CA ALA A 655 1.77 20.25 -11.19
C ALA A 655 2.46 21.54 -10.73
N GLU A 656 2.71 21.65 -9.42
CA GLU A 656 3.34 22.77 -8.76
C GLU A 656 4.80 22.89 -9.18
N VAL A 657 5.56 21.80 -9.09
CA VAL A 657 6.97 21.72 -9.49
C VAL A 657 7.13 22.05 -10.97
N LEU A 658 6.25 21.53 -11.83
CA LEU A 658 6.31 21.77 -13.27
C LEU A 658 6.00 23.22 -13.61
N LEU A 659 4.98 23.82 -12.99
CA LEU A 659 4.63 25.23 -13.20
C LEU A 659 5.76 26.15 -12.73
N ASP A 660 6.34 25.84 -11.57
CA ASP A 660 7.46 26.59 -11.01
C ASP A 660 8.72 26.44 -11.88
N ALA A 661 8.99 25.25 -12.42
CA ALA A 661 10.08 25.01 -13.35
C ALA A 661 9.91 25.82 -14.65
N VAL A 662 8.71 25.87 -15.24
CA VAL A 662 8.42 26.72 -16.40
C VAL A 662 8.69 28.18 -16.06
N SER A 663 8.22 28.65 -14.90
CA SER A 663 8.49 30.01 -14.40
C SER A 663 9.98 30.29 -14.19
N GLN A 664 10.75 29.33 -13.67
CA GLN A 664 12.19 29.44 -13.47
C GLN A 664 12.95 29.55 -14.79
N VAL A 665 12.65 28.69 -15.77
CA VAL A 665 13.30 28.70 -17.09
C VAL A 665 13.00 30.00 -17.84
N THR A 666 11.75 30.42 -17.84
CA THR A 666 11.33 31.64 -18.54
C THR A 666 11.69 32.92 -17.81
N GLU A 667 11.95 32.85 -16.50
CA GLU A 667 12.07 33.99 -15.59
C GLU A 667 10.79 34.86 -15.53
N VAL A 668 9.64 34.25 -15.79
CA VAL A 668 8.34 34.91 -15.71
C VAL A 668 7.52 34.25 -14.61
N PRO A 669 7.27 34.93 -13.46
CA PRO A 669 6.50 34.35 -12.38
C PRO A 669 5.05 34.09 -12.79
N THR A 670 4.38 33.17 -12.11
CA THR A 670 2.94 32.97 -12.26
C THR A 670 2.20 33.85 -11.25
N GLU A 671 1.16 34.55 -11.70
CA GLU A 671 0.26 35.26 -10.80
C GLU A 671 -0.77 34.26 -10.24
N PHE A 672 -0.97 34.26 -8.92
CA PHE A 672 -1.96 33.43 -8.26
C PHE A 672 -3.07 34.28 -7.65
N ILE A 673 -4.32 33.86 -7.87
CA ILE A 673 -5.52 34.53 -7.39
C ILE A 673 -6.39 33.49 -6.68
N THR A 674 -6.99 33.87 -5.56
CA THR A 674 -7.90 33.00 -4.81
C THR A 674 -9.15 32.69 -5.65
N ASP A 675 -9.58 31.42 -5.70
CA ASP A 675 -10.79 31.00 -6.42
C ASP A 675 -11.96 30.81 -5.45
N LEU A 676 -12.88 31.77 -5.42
CA LEU A 676 -14.08 31.74 -4.58
C LEU A 676 -15.35 31.48 -5.40
N ARG A 677 -15.22 31.00 -6.64
CA ARG A 677 -16.39 30.77 -7.52
C ARG A 677 -17.29 29.66 -7.00
N ASN A 678 -16.74 28.64 -6.33
CA ASN A 678 -17.54 27.61 -5.65
C ASN A 678 -18.37 28.17 -4.49
N GLN A 679 -18.00 29.36 -3.98
CA GLN A 679 -18.73 30.08 -2.95
C GLN A 679 -19.63 31.18 -3.54
N ASN A 680 -19.82 31.20 -4.87
CA ASN A 680 -20.54 32.24 -5.61
C ASN A 680 -19.98 33.67 -5.41
N ARG A 681 -18.66 33.80 -5.15
CA ARG A 681 -18.00 35.09 -4.86
C ARG A 681 -16.96 35.52 -5.90
N GLY A 682 -16.85 34.80 -7.02
CA GLY A 682 -15.91 35.16 -8.10
C GLY A 682 -14.45 34.89 -7.73
N LEU A 683 -13.55 35.75 -8.22
CA LEU A 683 -12.12 35.71 -7.85
C LEU A 683 -11.87 36.59 -6.63
N GLY A 684 -11.05 36.11 -5.70
CA GLY A 684 -10.66 36.82 -4.48
C GLY A 684 -9.34 37.58 -4.62
N ASP A 685 -8.61 37.68 -3.51
CA ASP A 685 -7.35 38.42 -3.45
C ASP A 685 -6.24 37.75 -4.27
N LYS A 686 -5.35 38.60 -4.80
CA LYS A 686 -4.10 38.20 -5.44
C LYS A 686 -3.04 37.89 -4.38
N TYR A 687 -2.24 36.86 -4.65
CA TYR A 687 -1.01 36.60 -3.91
C TYR A 687 0.13 37.49 -4.44
N PRO A 688 1.16 37.76 -3.61
CA PRO A 688 2.33 38.51 -4.06
C PRO A 688 2.97 37.91 -5.31
N LEU A 689 3.28 38.76 -6.30
CA LEU A 689 3.95 38.32 -7.53
C LEU A 689 5.33 37.75 -7.19
N GLY A 690 5.66 36.59 -7.77
CA GLY A 690 6.90 35.87 -7.47
C GLY A 690 6.75 34.76 -6.43
N LEU A 691 5.60 34.66 -5.75
CA LEU A 691 5.27 33.49 -4.95
C LEU A 691 5.21 32.25 -5.86
N ARG A 692 5.87 31.17 -5.45
CA ARG A 692 5.88 29.89 -6.19
C ARG A 692 4.63 29.07 -5.91
N ALA A 693 4.26 28.18 -6.82
CA ALA A 693 3.16 27.24 -6.64
C ALA A 693 3.34 26.37 -5.38
N LEU A 694 4.57 25.90 -5.13
CA LEU A 694 4.93 25.16 -3.92
C LEU A 694 4.86 25.98 -2.61
N GLN A 695 4.74 27.30 -2.70
CA GLN A 695 4.60 28.18 -1.53
C GLN A 695 3.16 28.56 -1.25
N LEU A 696 2.21 28.11 -2.08
CA LEU A 696 0.79 28.38 -1.87
C LEU A 696 0.29 27.66 -0.61
N PRO A 697 -0.25 28.39 0.37
CA PRO A 697 -0.75 27.80 1.61
C PRO A 697 -2.06 27.03 1.40
N ASP A 698 -2.75 27.28 0.28
CA ASP A 698 -4.14 26.88 0.04
C ASP A 698 -4.32 26.19 -1.33
N SER A 699 -5.32 25.32 -1.43
CA SER A 699 -5.73 24.66 -2.66
C SER A 699 -6.75 25.49 -3.48
N LEU A 700 -7.47 26.44 -2.87
CA LEU A 700 -8.45 27.32 -3.53
C LEU A 700 -7.81 28.42 -4.39
N ILE A 701 -7.13 28.03 -5.46
CA ILE A 701 -6.39 28.92 -6.36
C ILE A 701 -6.87 28.77 -7.79
N PHE A 702 -7.15 29.90 -8.45
CA PHE A 702 -7.58 29.95 -9.85
C PHE A 702 -6.39 29.63 -10.76
N SER A 703 -6.27 28.35 -11.16
CA SER A 703 -5.25 27.91 -12.12
C SER A 703 -5.73 26.69 -12.89
N TYR A 704 -5.97 26.88 -14.20
CA TYR A 704 -6.27 25.77 -15.10
C TYR A 704 -5.11 24.76 -15.16
N PHE A 705 -3.86 25.25 -15.14
CA PHE A 705 -2.68 24.40 -15.16
C PHE A 705 -2.62 23.47 -13.94
N LEU A 706 -2.70 24.03 -12.71
CA LEU A 706 -2.59 23.22 -11.50
C LEU A 706 -3.71 22.17 -11.41
N LYS A 707 -4.94 22.54 -11.82
CA LYS A 707 -6.07 21.62 -11.87
C LYS A 707 -5.87 20.51 -12.91
N SER A 708 -5.55 20.85 -14.15
CA SER A 708 -5.40 19.88 -15.25
C SER A 708 -4.22 18.92 -15.06
N PHE A 709 -3.19 19.33 -14.31
CA PHE A 709 -2.02 18.51 -14.00
C PHE A 709 -2.12 17.76 -12.67
N GLY A 710 -3.30 17.71 -12.06
CA GLY A 710 -3.62 16.80 -10.95
C GLY A 710 -3.12 17.23 -9.58
N ARG A 711 -3.07 18.54 -9.30
CA ARG A 711 -2.92 19.05 -7.92
C ARG A 711 -4.07 18.54 -7.04
N ALA A 712 -3.76 18.22 -5.78
CA ALA A 712 -4.76 17.82 -4.79
C ALA A 712 -5.69 18.99 -4.43
N ASP A 713 -6.99 18.71 -4.32
CA ASP A 713 -7.97 19.68 -3.80
C ASP A 713 -7.93 19.77 -2.26
N ARG A 714 -7.26 18.82 -1.59
CA ARG A 714 -7.12 18.71 -0.13
C ARG A 714 -8.44 18.43 0.58
N ASN A 715 -9.28 17.57 -0.02
CA ASN A 715 -10.59 17.20 0.53
C ASN A 715 -10.61 15.85 1.24
N LYS A 716 -9.64 14.98 0.97
CA LYS A 716 -9.55 13.61 1.51
C LYS A 716 -8.10 13.26 1.82
N THR A 717 -7.87 12.59 2.95
CA THR A 717 -6.54 12.15 3.42
C THR A 717 -6.01 10.96 2.61
N CYS A 718 -6.01 11.05 1.28
CA CYS A 718 -5.71 9.95 0.36
C CYS A 718 -4.68 10.39 -0.68
N ASP A 719 -3.73 9.51 -1.00
CA ASP A 719 -2.80 9.80 -2.12
C ASP A 719 -3.53 9.82 -3.47
N CYS A 720 -4.67 9.12 -3.55
CA CYS A 720 -5.53 9.04 -4.73
C CYS A 720 -6.17 10.37 -5.17
N GLU A 721 -6.12 11.43 -4.36
CA GLU A 721 -6.60 12.76 -4.78
C GLU A 721 -5.65 13.41 -5.81
N ARG A 722 -4.37 13.04 -5.79
CA ARG A 722 -3.40 13.45 -6.81
C ARG A 722 -3.45 12.49 -7.99
N THR A 723 -3.59 13.05 -9.20
CA THR A 723 -3.57 12.25 -10.43
C THR A 723 -2.29 12.53 -11.21
N SER A 724 -1.59 11.46 -11.56
CA SER A 724 -0.46 11.48 -12.48
C SER A 724 -0.82 10.92 -13.86
N GLU A 725 -2.10 10.61 -14.07
CA GLU A 725 -2.57 10.02 -15.32
C GLU A 725 -2.43 11.01 -16.48
N PRO A 726 -1.87 10.57 -17.62
CA PRO A 726 -1.77 11.41 -18.80
C PRO A 726 -3.16 11.69 -19.38
N SER A 727 -3.40 12.92 -19.82
CA SER A 727 -4.63 13.27 -20.54
C SER A 727 -4.36 14.07 -21.81
N ILE A 728 -5.30 14.01 -22.76
CA ILE A 728 -5.26 14.83 -23.99
C ILE A 728 -5.25 16.32 -23.63
N ALA A 729 -6.00 16.72 -22.60
CA ALA A 729 -6.04 18.11 -22.13
C ALA A 729 -4.65 18.59 -21.66
N GLN A 730 -3.89 17.77 -20.93
CA GLN A 730 -2.51 18.10 -20.55
C GLN A 730 -1.61 18.26 -21.78
N ALA A 731 -1.69 17.32 -22.74
CA ALA A 731 -0.87 17.36 -23.94
C ALA A 731 -1.16 18.61 -24.80
N LEU A 732 -2.44 18.93 -25.00
CA LEU A 732 -2.86 20.16 -25.69
C LEU A 732 -2.37 21.39 -24.94
N HIS A 733 -2.56 21.45 -23.61
CA HIS A 733 -2.15 22.59 -22.81
C HIS A 733 -0.64 22.86 -22.86
N ILE A 734 0.21 21.83 -22.91
CA ILE A 734 1.65 22.01 -23.16
C ILE A 734 1.92 22.52 -24.57
N ALA A 735 1.23 21.97 -25.57
CA ALA A 735 1.49 22.31 -26.97
C ALA A 735 1.05 23.73 -27.35
N ASN A 736 -0.16 24.13 -26.96
CA ASN A 736 -0.79 25.38 -27.40
C ASN A 736 -1.40 26.23 -26.26
N GLY A 737 -1.30 25.80 -25.01
CA GLY A 737 -1.87 26.52 -23.89
C GLY A 737 -1.13 27.80 -23.52
N ASP A 738 -1.83 28.69 -22.82
CA ASP A 738 -1.33 30.01 -22.45
C ASP A 738 -0.14 29.98 -21.49
N THR A 739 0.00 28.92 -20.67
CA THR A 739 1.01 28.88 -19.59
C THR A 739 2.43 29.01 -20.11
N ILE A 740 2.80 28.30 -21.18
CA ILE A 740 4.13 28.37 -21.77
C ILE A 740 4.20 29.56 -22.75
N ASN A 741 3.23 29.66 -23.65
CA ASN A 741 3.26 30.62 -24.76
C ASN A 741 3.25 32.10 -24.29
N GLN A 742 2.47 32.43 -23.25
CA GLN A 742 2.45 33.80 -22.72
C GLN A 742 3.75 34.15 -21.99
N LYS A 743 4.40 33.18 -21.33
CA LYS A 743 5.70 33.40 -20.66
C LYS A 743 6.85 33.56 -21.65
N LEU A 744 6.82 32.81 -22.75
CA LEU A 744 7.81 32.94 -23.83
C LEU A 744 7.66 34.25 -24.62
N SER A 745 6.43 34.72 -24.83
CA SER A 745 6.17 36.00 -25.50
C SER A 745 6.26 37.24 -24.59
N ALA A 746 6.42 37.05 -23.27
CA ALA A 746 6.54 38.15 -22.33
C ALA A 746 7.75 39.05 -22.64
N LYS A 747 7.53 40.37 -22.56
CA LYS A 747 8.57 41.39 -22.88
C LYS A 747 9.82 41.25 -22.00
N ASN A 748 9.62 40.96 -20.72
CA ASN A 748 10.68 40.83 -19.73
C ASN A 748 10.83 39.37 -19.31
N ASN A 749 11.56 38.58 -20.11
CA ASN A 749 11.84 37.18 -19.83
C ASN A 749 13.31 36.82 -20.08
N ARG A 750 13.69 35.57 -19.82
CA ARG A 750 15.06 35.07 -20.05
C ARG A 750 15.53 35.27 -21.50
N ILE A 751 14.66 35.07 -22.48
CA ILE A 751 14.99 35.21 -23.90
C ILE A 751 15.41 36.65 -24.22
N THR A 752 14.64 37.64 -23.76
CA THR A 752 14.99 39.06 -23.92
C THR A 752 16.37 39.35 -23.33
N LYS A 753 16.68 38.84 -22.14
CA LYS A 753 17.98 39.03 -21.48
C LYS A 753 19.13 38.38 -22.25
N LEU A 754 18.95 37.14 -22.71
CA LEU A 754 19.97 36.42 -23.47
C LEU A 754 20.27 37.08 -24.82
N LEU A 755 19.24 37.55 -25.53
CA LEU A 755 19.41 38.27 -26.79
C LEU A 755 20.07 39.63 -26.57
N ALA A 756 19.68 40.37 -25.52
CA ALA A 756 20.31 41.65 -25.17
C ALA A 756 21.79 41.50 -24.78
N ALA A 757 22.18 40.37 -24.18
CA ALA A 757 23.55 40.07 -23.83
C ALA A 757 24.47 39.81 -25.05
N LYS A 758 23.89 39.62 -26.26
CA LYS A 758 24.62 39.40 -27.53
C LYS A 758 25.67 38.27 -27.44
N LEU A 759 25.34 37.20 -26.70
CA LEU A 759 26.20 36.02 -26.57
C LEU A 759 26.38 35.30 -27.93
N PRO A 760 27.51 34.59 -28.14
CA PRO A 760 27.63 33.64 -29.23
C PRO A 760 26.46 32.64 -29.22
N THR A 761 25.99 32.25 -30.39
CA THR A 761 24.82 31.35 -30.53
C THR A 761 25.02 30.04 -29.75
N GLU A 762 26.23 29.51 -29.74
CA GLU A 762 26.61 28.32 -28.98
C GLU A 762 26.37 28.51 -27.49
N LYS A 763 26.74 29.68 -26.95
CA LYS A 763 26.58 30.01 -25.53
C LYS A 763 25.12 30.24 -25.18
N LEU A 764 24.36 30.88 -26.07
CA LEU A 764 22.91 31.03 -25.91
C LEU A 764 22.23 29.66 -25.80
N VAL A 765 22.52 28.73 -26.73
CA VAL A 765 21.95 27.37 -26.69
C VAL A 765 22.34 26.64 -25.42
N GLU A 766 23.61 26.73 -25.00
CA GLU A 766 24.08 26.15 -23.74
C GLU A 766 23.32 26.70 -22.52
N GLU A 767 23.10 28.02 -22.42
CA GLU A 767 22.35 28.63 -21.31
C GLU A 767 20.91 28.14 -21.22
N VAL A 768 20.22 28.01 -22.36
CA VAL A 768 18.84 27.53 -22.37
C VAL A 768 18.77 26.05 -21.95
N TYR A 769 19.71 25.22 -22.41
CA TYR A 769 19.79 23.81 -22.01
C TYR A 769 20.08 23.62 -20.53
N LEU A 770 21.04 24.38 -19.99
CA LEU A 770 21.37 24.31 -18.56
C LEU A 770 20.20 24.76 -17.69
N ALA A 771 19.46 25.80 -18.12
CA ALA A 771 18.29 26.27 -17.39
C ALA A 771 17.12 25.27 -17.44
N ALA A 772 16.82 24.68 -18.61
CA ALA A 772 15.66 23.82 -18.80
C ALA A 772 15.91 22.36 -18.38
N LEU A 773 17.01 21.78 -18.86
CA LEU A 773 17.30 20.35 -18.77
C LEU A 773 18.43 20.03 -17.79
N SER A 774 19.09 21.05 -17.21
CA SER A 774 20.15 20.86 -16.20
C SER A 774 21.36 20.07 -16.72
N ARG A 775 21.61 20.13 -18.03
CA ARG A 775 22.76 19.51 -18.71
C ARG A 775 23.20 20.36 -19.90
N PHE A 776 24.37 20.07 -20.44
CA PHE A 776 24.76 20.60 -21.74
C PHE A 776 24.02 19.88 -22.89
N PRO A 777 23.79 20.55 -24.03
CA PRO A 777 23.33 19.87 -25.23
C PRO A 777 24.37 18.85 -25.68
N SER A 778 23.92 17.69 -26.16
CA SER A 778 24.79 16.75 -26.85
C SER A 778 25.38 17.38 -28.11
N ALA A 779 26.45 16.78 -28.66
CA ALA A 779 27.09 17.30 -29.87
C ALA A 779 26.11 17.42 -31.06
N ALA A 780 25.20 16.45 -31.21
CA ALA A 780 24.19 16.46 -32.28
C ALA A 780 23.12 17.55 -32.05
N GLU A 781 22.58 17.65 -30.83
CA GLU A 781 21.62 18.71 -30.46
C GLU A 781 22.24 20.10 -30.66
N LYS A 782 23.46 20.31 -30.18
CA LYS A 782 24.17 21.58 -30.29
C LYS A 782 24.39 21.98 -31.75
N ALA A 783 24.87 21.06 -32.59
CA ALA A 783 25.11 21.34 -34.00
C ALA A 783 23.82 21.74 -34.74
N ALA A 784 22.72 21.01 -34.51
CA ALA A 784 21.43 21.30 -35.13
C ALA A 784 20.87 22.67 -34.70
N LEU A 785 20.93 22.97 -33.41
CA LEU A 785 20.35 24.19 -32.84
C LEU A 785 21.17 25.44 -33.11
N VAL A 786 22.50 25.32 -33.08
CA VAL A 786 23.39 26.44 -33.45
C VAL A 786 23.19 26.83 -34.90
N LYS A 787 23.03 25.84 -35.79
CA LYS A 787 22.69 26.08 -37.19
C LYS A 787 21.34 26.80 -37.32
N ALA A 788 20.29 26.27 -36.68
CA ALA A 788 18.94 26.84 -36.77
C ALA A 788 18.87 28.30 -36.26
N VAL A 789 19.51 28.61 -35.13
CA VAL A 789 19.54 29.97 -34.58
C VAL A 789 20.48 30.89 -35.37
N GLY A 790 21.56 30.36 -35.93
CA GLY A 790 22.54 31.11 -36.71
C GLY A 790 22.06 31.50 -38.12
N GLU A 791 21.19 30.70 -38.74
CA GLU A 791 20.60 30.96 -40.05
C GLU A 791 19.38 31.91 -40.00
N ALA A 792 18.86 32.21 -38.80
CA ALA A 792 17.72 33.08 -38.60
C ALA A 792 18.03 34.55 -38.91
N LYS A 793 17.13 35.24 -39.61
CA LYS A 793 17.22 36.70 -39.81
C LYS A 793 17.09 37.44 -38.48
N GLU A 794 17.56 38.68 -38.42
CA GLU A 794 17.52 39.48 -37.19
C GLU A 794 16.08 39.66 -36.65
N GLU A 795 15.11 39.93 -37.53
CA GLU A 795 13.69 40.01 -37.16
C GLU A 795 13.08 38.68 -36.67
N GLU A 796 13.60 37.53 -37.11
CA GLU A 796 13.10 36.19 -36.81
C GLU A 796 13.82 35.55 -35.61
N ARG A 797 14.99 36.06 -35.25
CA ARG A 797 15.88 35.48 -34.25
C ARG A 797 15.20 35.27 -32.90
N ARG A 798 14.33 36.20 -32.47
CA ARG A 798 13.56 36.05 -31.23
C ARG A 798 12.61 34.86 -31.31
N ALA A 799 11.84 34.75 -32.40
CA ALA A 799 10.88 33.67 -32.60
C ALA A 799 11.58 32.30 -32.60
N VAL A 800 12.73 32.18 -33.27
CA VAL A 800 13.50 30.92 -33.29
C VAL A 800 13.99 30.52 -31.89
N VAL A 801 14.37 31.47 -31.04
CA VAL A 801 14.75 31.19 -29.64
C VAL A 801 13.54 30.87 -28.77
N GLU A 802 12.38 31.47 -29.04
CA GLU A 802 11.10 31.11 -28.42
C GLU A 802 10.72 29.66 -28.77
N ASP A 803 10.82 29.26 -30.04
CA ASP A 803 10.55 27.89 -30.51
C ASP A 803 11.52 26.88 -29.88
N LEU A 804 12.81 27.23 -29.76
CA LEU A 804 13.79 26.41 -29.04
C LEU A 804 13.38 26.20 -27.58
N CYS A 805 13.04 27.27 -26.87
CA CYS A 805 12.61 27.17 -25.47
C CYS A 805 11.32 26.36 -25.35
N TRP A 806 10.36 26.56 -26.25
CA TRP A 806 9.12 25.81 -26.31
C TRP A 806 9.37 24.31 -26.55
N ALA A 807 10.26 23.96 -27.47
CA ALA A 807 10.60 22.57 -27.76
C ALA A 807 11.22 21.86 -26.55
N LEU A 808 12.04 22.57 -25.77
CA LEU A 808 12.62 22.03 -24.54
C LEU A 808 11.56 21.89 -23.44
N LEU A 809 10.74 22.92 -23.20
CA LEU A 809 9.69 22.93 -22.18
C LEU A 809 8.55 21.94 -22.46
N SER A 810 8.35 21.55 -23.71
CA SER A 810 7.37 20.54 -24.13
C SER A 810 7.95 19.13 -24.24
N SER A 811 9.28 18.97 -24.08
CA SER A 811 9.95 17.68 -24.18
C SER A 811 9.61 16.75 -23.02
N LYS A 812 9.64 15.44 -23.26
CA LYS A 812 9.50 14.43 -22.19
C LYS A 812 10.58 14.57 -21.12
N GLU A 813 11.79 14.96 -21.51
CA GLU A 813 12.92 15.16 -20.59
C GLU A 813 12.68 16.30 -19.60
N PHE A 814 11.98 17.36 -20.03
CA PHE A 814 11.57 18.45 -19.14
C PHE A 814 10.40 18.05 -18.24
N LEU A 815 9.37 17.44 -18.84
CA LEU A 815 8.11 17.11 -18.15
C LEU A 815 8.24 15.96 -17.12
N PHE A 816 9.27 15.11 -17.26
CA PHE A 816 9.49 13.94 -16.41
C PHE A 816 10.83 14.02 -15.69
N ASN A 817 10.81 13.69 -14.39
CA ASN A 817 12.03 13.38 -13.67
C ASN A 817 12.47 11.95 -13.99
N HIS A 818 13.75 11.73 -14.24
CA HIS A 818 14.29 10.49 -14.80
C HIS A 818 15.62 10.11 -14.19
#